data_AF-A0A9K3KUW3-F1
#
_entry.id   AF-A0A9K3KUW3-F1
#
_cell.length_a   1.000
_cell.length_b   1.000
_cell.length_c   1.000
_cell.angle_alpha   90.00
_cell.angle_beta   90.00
_cell.angle_gamma   90.00
#
_symmetry.space_group_name_H-M   'P 1'
#
loop_
_entity.id
_entity.type
_entity.pdbx_description
1 polymer ?
#
loop_
_entity_poly.entity_id
_entity_poly.type
_entity_poly.pdbx_seq_one_letter_code
_entity_poly.pdbx_strand_id
1 'polypeptide(L)'
;MRVEWNLLLAVFCWANDAAHGFQGHQRHQSSHNNQINSSRNFVVLQRRPPPVFSHHKVSRTFRIRLQGTTQDRDASVSSGEEVNGASSSRDQHHGTTMQRSIMEMETFHSKNIEEEEPTSVKASWSYWSTGSQLVQAGAVGATTGLLVAIFKLSIESVRSACYEQDLWVTYPKLLFVVPTLGGILVGMLLWLGGPFPPGLRGTLQEVDDSQTKDSESNVTDQIQIQGKFMRKSSAAVVTLGTGCSLGPEGPCVEIGMNSARSCLQVIRGRTDDLADMHAQQSWNRILLSSGAAAGVAAGFNAPIAGVFFALEIMQNAFESIDGQKKDSEDNSQLPLSFTTNTSITPILIASVLSALISQSILGNHLIFKAARGVFIETPLAELPLYFMLGAMSGLVSFAFSYLAKVSQSFFAGEYGADPVRKVMSSMPDPFKPAIGGLLCGIVGLYYPQILFFGYETLNPLLKTQAYLPVTLILTLLGMKTLMTAISAGSGLVGGTFAPSLFLGSMTGAAFRHGASEMVKAMNSVDPTVHPVASYVLQTIPFPEFQLATAPAYAMVGAASVLAALFRAPLTATLLLFEVTRNYDVLLPIMASAGVASIVSDILEDTLERRDEMKRRDKDSVSWGDLAGDVKGTGPVPMARPVSSLVDEMTSSDSS
;
A
#
# COMPACT_ATOMS: atom_id res chain seq x y z
N MET A 1 32.95 6.89 13.78
CA MET A 1 33.95 5.91 13.30
C MET A 1 34.24 4.74 14.25
N ARG A 2 34.94 4.86 15.40
CA ARG A 2 35.22 3.67 16.26
C ARG A 2 34.02 3.12 17.07
N VAL A 3 33.01 3.95 17.33
CA VAL A 3 31.80 3.53 18.09
C VAL A 3 30.78 2.82 17.20
N GLU A 4 30.80 3.05 15.89
CA GLU A 4 29.88 2.44 14.92
C GLU A 4 30.26 0.99 14.57
N TRP A 5 31.57 0.65 14.62
CA TRP A 5 32.04 -0.72 14.41
C TRP A 5 31.65 -1.67 15.55
N ASN A 6 31.62 -1.18 16.79
CA ASN A 6 31.19 -1.98 17.94
C ASN A 6 29.68 -2.28 17.92
N LEU A 7 28.87 -1.38 17.34
CA LEU A 7 27.44 -1.61 17.17
C LEU A 7 27.16 -2.60 16.03
N LEU A 8 27.93 -2.52 14.93
CA LEU A 8 27.89 -3.51 13.85
C LEU A 8 28.30 -4.91 14.34
N LEU A 9 29.38 -5.01 15.13
CA LEU A 9 29.82 -6.27 15.73
C LEU A 9 28.81 -6.78 16.77
N ALA A 10 28.17 -5.92 17.55
CA ALA A 10 27.15 -6.32 18.52
C ALA A 10 25.89 -6.86 17.82
N VAL A 11 25.45 -6.26 16.71
CA VAL A 11 24.30 -6.75 15.93
C VAL A 11 24.66 -8.06 15.19
N PHE A 12 25.89 -8.19 14.67
CA PHE A 12 26.34 -9.43 14.03
C PHE A 12 26.55 -10.56 15.04
N CYS A 13 27.14 -10.29 16.21
CA CYS A 13 27.29 -11.26 17.30
C CYS A 13 25.94 -11.68 17.87
N TRP A 14 24.99 -10.75 18.05
CA TRP A 14 23.64 -11.08 18.50
C TRP A 14 22.88 -11.93 17.47
N ALA A 15 23.00 -11.62 16.17
CA ALA A 15 22.42 -12.44 15.11
C ALA A 15 23.05 -13.85 15.03
N ASN A 16 24.35 -13.98 15.31
CA ASN A 16 25.05 -15.26 15.29
C ASN A 16 24.79 -16.11 16.55
N ASP A 17 24.67 -15.49 17.73
CA ASP A 17 24.29 -16.19 18.97
C ASP A 17 22.82 -16.65 18.93
N ALA A 18 21.93 -15.88 18.29
CA ALA A 18 20.55 -16.31 18.06
C ALA A 18 20.46 -17.52 17.11
N ALA A 19 21.41 -17.67 16.18
CA ALA A 19 21.49 -18.81 15.27
C ALA A 19 22.14 -20.06 15.92
N HIS A 20 23.11 -19.88 16.83
CA HIS A 20 23.82 -20.99 17.48
C HIS A 20 23.19 -21.49 18.79
N GLY A 21 22.35 -20.70 19.46
CA GLY A 21 21.63 -21.11 20.68
C GLY A 21 20.61 -22.24 20.48
N PHE A 22 20.34 -22.65 19.24
CA PHE A 22 19.31 -23.64 18.90
C PHE A 22 19.81 -25.08 18.74
N GLN A 23 21.11 -25.37 18.83
CA GLN A 23 21.66 -26.71 18.57
C GLN A 23 22.34 -27.42 19.75
N GLY A 24 22.29 -26.89 20.97
CA GLY A 24 22.96 -27.53 22.09
C GLY A 24 22.27 -27.33 23.42
N HIS A 25 21.17 -28.03 23.70
CA HIS A 25 20.80 -28.49 25.05
C HIS A 25 19.71 -29.57 24.98
N GLN A 26 20.10 -30.76 24.52
CA GLN A 26 19.38 -32.02 24.72
C GLN A 26 20.42 -33.04 25.16
N ARG A 27 20.69 -33.14 26.47
CA ARG A 27 21.27 -34.32 27.12
C ARG A 27 21.06 -34.23 28.63
N HIS A 28 20.44 -35.29 29.15
CA HIS A 28 20.14 -35.62 30.55
C HIS A 28 21.16 -35.12 31.60
N GLN A 29 20.67 -34.64 32.74
CA GLN A 29 20.88 -35.31 34.03
C GLN A 29 20.03 -34.72 35.17
N SER A 30 19.24 -35.59 35.78
CA SER A 30 18.71 -35.47 37.13
C SER A 30 19.83 -35.56 38.16
N SER A 31 19.79 -34.74 39.22
CA SER A 31 19.99 -35.12 40.64
C SER A 31 20.55 -33.98 41.50
N HIS A 32 19.80 -33.68 42.57
CA HIS A 32 20.22 -33.31 43.94
C HIS A 32 21.00 -32.01 44.28
N ASN A 33 20.32 -31.27 45.16
CA ASN A 33 20.75 -30.73 46.46
C ASN A 33 21.51 -29.39 46.63
N ASN A 34 20.83 -28.55 47.41
CA ASN A 34 21.25 -27.79 48.58
C ASN A 34 22.20 -26.57 48.49
N GLN A 35 21.66 -25.49 49.07
CA GLN A 35 22.28 -24.48 49.95
C GLN A 35 23.46 -23.66 49.40
N ILE A 36 23.29 -22.32 49.45
CA ILE A 36 23.92 -21.47 50.48
C ILE A 36 23.35 -20.04 50.41
N ASN A 37 22.92 -19.55 51.57
CA ASN A 37 22.58 -18.18 51.91
C ASN A 37 23.84 -17.31 52.07
N SER A 38 23.81 -16.04 51.66
CA SER A 38 24.43 -14.93 52.40
C SER A 38 24.00 -13.57 51.83
N SER A 39 23.10 -12.86 52.53
CA SER A 39 23.32 -11.56 53.24
C SER A 39 23.39 -10.31 52.35
N ARG A 40 22.27 -9.57 52.20
CA ARG A 40 21.84 -8.39 53.00
C ARG A 40 22.68 -7.12 52.78
N ASN A 41 22.04 -6.08 52.21
CA ASN A 41 21.82 -4.83 52.93
C ASN A 41 20.60 -4.06 52.41
N PHE A 42 19.83 -3.58 53.39
CA PHE A 42 18.54 -2.90 53.34
C PHE A 42 18.70 -1.38 53.09
N VAL A 43 17.70 -0.75 52.45
CA VAL A 43 16.99 0.42 53.01
C VAL A 43 15.51 0.31 52.64
N VAL A 44 14.65 0.36 53.66
CA VAL A 44 13.19 0.33 53.61
C VAL A 44 12.65 1.71 53.94
N LEU A 45 11.70 2.20 53.15
CA LEU A 45 10.65 3.12 53.61
C LEU A 45 9.30 2.45 53.33
N GLN A 46 8.45 2.38 54.35
CA GLN A 46 7.29 1.50 54.44
C GLN A 46 5.99 2.33 54.66
N ARG A 47 4.86 1.78 54.15
CA ARG A 47 3.43 1.93 54.57
C ARG A 47 2.58 3.00 53.83
N ARG A 48 1.34 2.76 53.37
CA ARG A 48 0.30 1.70 53.56
C ARG A 48 -0.61 1.56 52.30
N PRO A 49 -1.28 0.41 52.06
CA PRO A 49 -2.49 0.30 51.23
C PRO A 49 -3.78 0.23 52.09
N PRO A 50 -4.96 0.67 51.58
CA PRO A 50 -6.28 0.30 52.10
C PRO A 50 -6.99 -0.72 51.17
N PRO A 51 -8.13 -1.33 51.58
CA PRO A 51 -8.29 -2.79 51.57
C PRO A 51 -9.24 -3.35 50.49
N VAL A 52 -9.16 -4.68 50.33
CA VAL A 52 -10.04 -5.54 49.53
C VAL A 52 -11.30 -5.86 50.34
N PHE A 53 -12.48 -5.73 49.71
CA PHE A 53 -13.72 -6.44 50.10
C PHE A 53 -14.53 -6.84 48.85
N SER A 54 -15.32 -7.90 49.04
CA SER A 54 -15.84 -8.89 48.09
C SER A 54 -17.09 -8.53 47.27
N HIS A 55 -17.21 -9.22 46.12
CA HIS A 55 -18.40 -9.64 45.36
C HIS A 55 -19.78 -8.98 45.57
N HIS A 56 -20.36 -8.46 44.48
CA HIS A 56 -21.73 -8.84 44.07
C HIS A 56 -21.96 -8.68 42.55
N LYS A 57 -22.37 -9.79 41.91
CA LYS A 57 -23.05 -9.86 40.61
C LYS A 57 -24.45 -9.22 40.75
N VAL A 58 -24.83 -8.34 39.83
CA VAL A 58 -26.24 -8.11 39.50
C VAL A 58 -26.38 -8.12 37.98
N SER A 59 -26.99 -9.19 37.48
CA SER A 59 -27.53 -9.32 36.13
C SER A 59 -28.89 -8.62 36.07
N ARG A 60 -29.11 -7.79 35.04
CA ARG A 60 -30.46 -7.50 34.54
C ARG A 60 -30.48 -7.53 33.02
N THR A 61 -30.96 -8.66 32.53
CA THR A 61 -31.50 -8.91 31.20
C THR A 61 -32.68 -7.97 30.94
N PHE A 62 -32.69 -7.27 29.81
CA PHE A 62 -33.92 -6.75 29.21
C PHE A 62 -33.96 -7.08 27.72
N ARG A 63 -35.08 -7.68 27.34
CA ARG A 63 -35.41 -8.39 26.11
C ARG A 63 -35.92 -7.37 25.06
N ILE A 64 -35.38 -7.37 23.85
CA ILE A 64 -36.05 -6.80 22.67
C ILE A 64 -36.29 -7.91 21.65
N ARG A 65 -37.45 -7.78 21.02
CA ARG A 65 -38.32 -8.77 20.38
C ARG A 65 -37.86 -9.04 18.95
N LEU A 66 -37.55 -10.30 18.62
CA LEU A 66 -37.47 -10.74 17.22
C LEU A 66 -38.87 -11.20 16.80
N GLN A 67 -39.39 -10.53 15.78
CA GLN A 67 -40.67 -10.76 15.16
C GLN A 67 -40.50 -11.88 14.12
N GLY A 68 -41.25 -12.97 14.28
CA GLY A 68 -41.27 -14.08 13.34
C GLY A 68 -42.02 -13.72 12.06
N THR A 69 -41.61 -14.34 10.96
CA THR A 69 -42.46 -14.56 9.79
C THR A 69 -42.76 -16.06 9.73
N THR A 70 -44.04 -16.37 9.86
CA THR A 70 -44.64 -17.69 9.69
C THR A 70 -44.88 -17.96 8.21
N GLN A 71 -44.80 -19.24 7.83
CA GLN A 71 -45.40 -19.74 6.60
C GLN A 71 -46.37 -20.84 7.01
N ASP A 72 -47.66 -20.48 7.09
CA ASP A 72 -48.78 -21.40 7.22
C ASP A 72 -49.24 -21.85 5.82
N ARG A 73 -49.67 -23.12 5.72
CA ARG A 73 -50.73 -23.53 4.81
C ARG A 73 -51.75 -24.34 5.58
N ASP A 74 -52.94 -23.78 5.64
CA ASP A 74 -54.17 -24.36 6.16
C ASP A 74 -54.60 -25.60 5.36
N ALA A 75 -55.16 -26.57 6.07
CA ALA A 75 -56.18 -27.46 5.53
C ALA A 75 -57.31 -27.60 6.55
N SER A 76 -58.52 -27.40 6.03
CA SER A 76 -59.75 -27.07 6.72
C SER A 76 -60.60 -28.29 7.11
N VAL A 77 -61.17 -28.20 8.32
CA VAL A 77 -62.61 -28.33 8.65
C VAL A 77 -63.32 -29.71 8.68
N SER A 78 -64.10 -29.83 9.77
CA SER A 78 -65.32 -30.63 10.06
C SER A 78 -65.12 -32.09 10.47
N SER A 79 -65.51 -32.60 11.66
CA SER A 79 -66.58 -32.40 12.67
C SER A 79 -67.72 -33.43 12.56
N GLY A 80 -68.03 -34.08 13.70
CA GLY A 80 -69.20 -34.94 13.96
C GLY A 80 -68.82 -36.14 14.85
N GLU A 81 -68.84 -36.01 16.19
CA GLU A 81 -69.94 -36.38 17.11
C GLU A 81 -70.28 -37.89 17.15
N GLU A 82 -69.95 -38.56 18.27
CA GLU A 82 -70.89 -39.20 19.22
C GLU A 82 -70.23 -40.30 20.11
N VAL A 83 -70.35 -40.10 21.43
CA VAL A 83 -70.98 -41.02 22.41
C VAL A 83 -70.21 -42.24 23.02
N ASN A 84 -70.27 -42.22 24.36
CA ASN A 84 -70.31 -43.31 25.37
C ASN A 84 -69.03 -43.97 25.92
N GLY A 85 -68.99 -44.03 27.26
CA GLY A 85 -68.53 -45.24 27.96
C GLY A 85 -67.77 -44.99 29.26
N ALA A 86 -68.47 -45.03 30.38
CA ALA A 86 -67.94 -44.88 31.73
C ALA A 86 -67.00 -46.02 32.17
N SER A 87 -66.06 -45.72 33.09
CA SER A 87 -66.16 -46.24 34.46
C SER A 87 -65.13 -45.63 35.42
N SER A 88 -65.67 -45.11 36.53
CA SER A 88 -65.12 -45.16 37.90
C SER A 88 -63.99 -44.22 38.31
N SER A 89 -64.40 -43.08 38.85
CA SER A 89 -63.74 -42.31 39.90
C SER A 89 -63.57 -43.11 41.21
N ARG A 90 -62.42 -42.95 41.89
CA ARG A 90 -62.37 -42.42 43.27
C ARG A 90 -60.93 -42.28 43.79
N ASP A 91 -60.70 -41.10 44.36
CA ASP A 91 -59.88 -40.78 45.55
C ASP A 91 -58.37 -41.06 45.52
N GLN A 92 -57.48 -40.29 46.12
CA GLN A 92 -57.43 -38.96 46.74
C GLN A 92 -55.93 -38.74 47.04
N HIS A 93 -55.50 -37.48 47.05
CA HIS A 93 -54.34 -36.95 47.80
C HIS A 93 -52.92 -37.48 47.51
N HIS A 94 -52.11 -36.69 46.80
CA HIS A 94 -51.23 -35.64 47.35
C HIS A 94 -49.92 -36.18 47.94
N GLY A 95 -48.85 -35.88 47.20
CA GLY A 95 -47.57 -35.43 47.76
C GLY A 95 -46.72 -36.50 48.42
N THR A 96 -45.80 -37.10 47.66
CA THR A 96 -44.41 -37.44 48.08
C THR A 96 -43.70 -38.31 47.02
N THR A 97 -43.72 -37.91 45.75
CA THR A 97 -42.98 -38.69 44.71
C THR A 97 -42.47 -37.83 43.57
N MET A 98 -41.85 -36.69 43.89
CA MET A 98 -41.02 -35.92 42.95
C MET A 98 -39.62 -35.67 43.52
N GLN A 99 -39.12 -36.62 44.30
CA GLN A 99 -37.75 -36.63 44.84
C GLN A 99 -37.03 -37.97 44.64
N ARG A 100 -37.67 -38.97 44.03
CA ARG A 100 -37.05 -40.28 43.77
C ARG A 100 -36.69 -40.54 42.31
N SER A 101 -37.24 -39.75 41.37
CA SER A 101 -36.95 -39.88 39.94
C SER A 101 -35.80 -38.99 39.45
N ILE A 102 -35.27 -38.11 40.32
CA ILE A 102 -34.08 -37.28 40.01
C ILE A 102 -32.80 -37.99 40.49
N MET A 103 -32.90 -38.88 41.48
CA MET A 103 -31.74 -39.57 42.07
C MET A 103 -31.24 -40.78 41.26
N GLU A 104 -32.04 -41.28 40.30
CA GLU A 104 -31.64 -42.38 39.40
C GLU A 104 -31.14 -41.88 38.02
N MET A 105 -31.17 -40.57 37.75
CA MET A 105 -30.50 -39.97 36.59
C MET A 105 -29.09 -39.45 36.91
N GLU A 106 -28.77 -39.21 38.18
CA GLU A 106 -27.41 -38.80 38.62
C GLU A 106 -26.42 -39.98 38.80
N THR A 107 -26.87 -41.24 38.67
CA THR A 107 -26.00 -42.42 38.83
C THR A 107 -25.59 -43.10 37.52
N PHE A 108 -25.98 -42.57 36.35
CA PHE A 108 -25.55 -43.08 35.03
C PHE A 108 -24.47 -42.23 34.33
N HIS A 109 -24.04 -41.13 34.96
CA HIS A 109 -22.93 -40.29 34.46
C HIS A 109 -21.71 -40.25 35.39
N SER A 110 -21.59 -41.21 36.31
CA SER A 110 -20.43 -41.37 37.21
C SER A 110 -19.44 -42.48 36.78
N LYS A 111 -19.38 -42.82 35.49
CA LYS A 111 -18.34 -43.69 34.92
C LYS A 111 -17.95 -43.21 33.52
N ASN A 112 -17.09 -42.19 33.50
CA ASN A 112 -16.06 -41.90 32.50
C ASN A 112 -15.59 -40.47 32.76
N ILE A 113 -14.96 -40.27 33.92
CA ILE A 113 -14.02 -39.17 34.12
C ILE A 113 -12.66 -39.84 34.04
N GLU A 114 -12.17 -40.03 32.82
CA GLU A 114 -10.74 -39.95 32.63
C GLU A 114 -10.40 -38.48 32.83
N GLU A 115 -9.61 -38.19 33.86
CA GLU A 115 -8.97 -36.89 34.04
C GLU A 115 -8.10 -36.64 32.79
N GLU A 116 -8.64 -35.91 31.80
CA GLU A 116 -7.79 -35.23 30.83
C GLU A 116 -6.98 -34.20 31.62
N GLU A 117 -5.71 -34.52 31.85
CA GLU A 117 -4.71 -33.52 32.21
C GLU A 117 -4.88 -32.30 31.30
N PRO A 118 -4.85 -31.06 31.84
CA PRO A 118 -4.91 -29.90 30.98
C PRO A 118 -3.73 -29.98 30.02
N THR A 119 -4.04 -29.97 28.72
CA THR A 119 -3.09 -29.92 27.59
C THR A 119 -2.29 -28.61 27.64
N SER A 120 -1.44 -28.48 28.66
CA SER A 120 -0.56 -27.34 28.92
C SER A 120 0.59 -27.24 27.89
N VAL A 121 0.73 -28.25 27.02
CA VAL A 121 1.78 -28.32 26.02
C VAL A 121 1.40 -27.62 24.70
N LYS A 122 0.11 -27.52 24.34
CA LYS A 122 -0.32 -26.86 23.08
C LYS A 122 -0.37 -25.32 23.18
N ALA A 123 -0.67 -24.78 24.36
CA ALA A 123 -0.69 -23.33 24.57
C ALA A 123 0.72 -22.70 24.56
N SER A 124 1.73 -23.44 25.04
CA SER A 124 3.12 -22.99 25.05
C SER A 124 3.64 -22.80 23.61
N TRP A 125 3.47 -23.78 22.72
CA TRP A 125 3.97 -23.72 21.34
C TRP A 125 3.39 -22.57 20.49
N SER A 126 2.17 -22.12 20.77
CA SER A 126 1.52 -20.99 20.07
C SER A 126 2.11 -19.61 20.43
N TYR A 127 2.64 -19.44 21.65
CA TYR A 127 3.31 -18.20 22.05
C TYR A 127 4.72 -18.07 21.45
N TRP A 128 5.44 -19.19 21.31
CA TRP A 128 6.79 -19.20 20.71
C TRP A 128 6.78 -18.89 19.21
N SER A 129 5.72 -19.29 18.48
CA SER A 129 5.57 -18.93 17.06
C SER A 129 5.29 -17.43 16.87
N THR A 130 4.44 -16.85 17.72
CA THR A 130 4.12 -15.41 17.67
C THR A 130 5.35 -14.55 17.99
N GLY A 131 6.14 -14.92 19.01
CA GLY A 131 7.37 -14.21 19.35
C GLY A 131 8.40 -14.22 18.20
N SER A 132 8.60 -15.37 17.56
CA SER A 132 9.49 -15.52 16.39
C SER A 132 9.04 -14.63 15.22
N GLN A 133 7.74 -14.60 14.94
CA GLN A 133 7.16 -13.74 13.91
C GLN A 133 7.42 -12.24 14.16
N LEU A 134 7.28 -11.77 15.39
CA LEU A 134 7.57 -10.37 15.74
C LEU A 134 9.07 -10.06 15.64
N VAL A 135 9.94 -10.99 16.02
CA VAL A 135 11.40 -10.85 15.87
C VAL A 135 11.78 -10.75 14.40
N GLN A 136 11.19 -11.58 13.54
CA GLN A 136 11.41 -11.52 12.09
C GLN A 136 10.96 -10.17 11.52
N ALA A 137 9.76 -9.72 11.85
CA ALA A 137 9.26 -8.41 11.42
C ALA A 137 10.17 -7.28 11.91
N GLY A 138 10.66 -7.37 13.15
CA GLY A 138 11.63 -6.41 13.68
C GLY A 138 12.97 -6.41 12.96
N ALA A 139 13.48 -7.59 12.59
CA ALA A 139 14.70 -7.73 11.81
C ALA A 139 14.54 -7.15 10.39
N VAL A 140 13.39 -7.39 9.74
CA VAL A 140 13.03 -6.78 8.46
C VAL A 140 12.97 -5.26 8.58
N GLY A 141 12.32 -4.73 9.62
CA GLY A 141 12.28 -3.29 9.90
C GLY A 141 13.69 -2.70 10.08
N ALA A 142 14.53 -3.35 10.87
CA ALA A 142 15.87 -2.87 11.16
C ALA A 142 16.80 -2.85 9.94
N THR A 143 16.81 -3.96 9.19
CA THR A 143 17.59 -4.06 7.94
C THR A 143 17.09 -3.08 6.88
N THR A 144 15.77 -2.94 6.72
CA THR A 144 15.17 -1.97 5.79
C THR A 144 15.55 -0.54 6.15
N GLY A 145 15.44 -0.14 7.42
CA GLY A 145 15.78 1.21 7.87
C GLY A 145 17.24 1.57 7.59
N LEU A 146 18.16 0.62 7.84
CA LEU A 146 19.58 0.79 7.54
C LEU A 146 19.85 0.91 6.03
N LEU A 147 19.27 0.02 5.22
CA LEU A 147 19.48 0.03 3.76
C LEU A 147 18.89 1.27 3.10
N VAL A 148 17.72 1.73 3.54
CA VAL A 148 17.10 2.98 3.05
C VAL A 148 17.93 4.20 3.45
N ALA A 149 18.52 4.21 4.65
CA ALA A 149 19.43 5.29 5.07
C ALA A 149 20.69 5.34 4.18
N ILE A 150 21.33 4.19 3.94
CA ILE A 150 22.49 4.09 3.03
C ILE A 150 22.11 4.54 1.61
N PHE A 151 20.94 4.13 1.12
CA PHE A 151 20.43 4.51 -0.19
C PHE A 151 20.28 6.04 -0.32
N LYS A 152 19.66 6.69 0.67
CA LYS A 152 19.50 8.16 0.67
C LYS A 152 20.84 8.91 0.79
N LEU A 153 21.75 8.43 1.64
CA LEU A 153 23.10 9.00 1.74
C LEU A 153 23.88 8.87 0.42
N SER A 154 23.66 7.77 -0.31
CA SER A 154 24.28 7.54 -1.61
C SER A 154 23.74 8.50 -2.68
N ILE A 155 22.43 8.74 -2.70
CA ILE A 155 21.81 9.76 -3.58
C ILE A 155 22.44 11.13 -3.32
N GLU A 156 22.53 11.51 -2.05
CA GLU A 156 23.08 12.79 -1.63
C GLU A 156 24.56 12.94 -2.00
N SER A 157 25.33 11.87 -1.85
CA SER A 157 26.75 11.84 -2.22
C SER A 157 26.94 12.03 -3.73
N VAL A 158 26.12 11.37 -4.56
CA VAL A 158 26.15 11.56 -6.02
C VAL A 158 25.70 12.98 -6.39
N ARG A 159 24.65 13.49 -5.73
CA ARG A 159 24.15 14.86 -5.94
C ARG A 159 25.23 15.91 -5.67
N SER A 160 25.88 15.84 -4.50
CA SER A 160 26.97 16.75 -4.12
C SER A 160 28.13 16.65 -5.11
N ALA A 161 28.56 15.43 -5.45
CA ALA A 161 29.63 15.22 -6.42
C ALA A 161 29.32 15.83 -7.80
N CYS A 162 28.08 15.73 -8.25
CA CYS A 162 27.65 16.25 -9.55
C CYS A 162 27.39 17.76 -9.57
N TYR A 163 26.73 18.33 -8.56
CA TYR A 163 26.17 19.69 -8.61
C TYR A 163 26.91 20.73 -7.78
N GLU A 164 27.75 20.36 -6.81
CA GLU A 164 28.50 21.31 -5.96
C GLU A 164 29.87 21.71 -6.52
N GLN A 165 30.08 21.46 -7.83
CA GLN A 165 31.31 21.81 -8.53
C GLN A 165 31.27 23.26 -9.06
N ASP A 166 32.39 23.98 -8.95
CA ASP A 166 32.55 25.35 -9.48
C ASP A 166 32.38 25.44 -11.01
N LEU A 167 32.45 24.31 -11.71
CA LEU A 167 32.27 24.21 -13.16
C LEU A 167 30.94 24.80 -13.62
N TRP A 168 29.86 24.61 -12.86
CA TRP A 168 28.51 25.06 -13.26
C TRP A 168 28.32 26.57 -13.09
N VAL A 169 29.10 27.18 -12.19
CA VAL A 169 29.15 28.65 -12.05
C VAL A 169 29.78 29.24 -13.31
N THR A 170 30.80 28.58 -13.86
CA THR A 170 31.53 29.04 -15.06
C THR A 170 30.79 28.72 -16.35
N TYR A 171 30.19 27.53 -16.46
CA TYR A 171 29.49 27.04 -17.66
C TYR A 171 28.09 26.49 -17.33
N PRO A 172 27.11 27.36 -17.00
CA PRO A 172 25.79 26.93 -16.56
C PRO A 172 25.03 26.14 -17.65
N LYS A 173 25.31 26.45 -18.92
CA LYS A 173 24.71 25.73 -20.06
C LYS A 173 25.17 24.28 -20.17
N LEU A 174 26.26 23.88 -19.52
CA LEU A 174 26.77 22.51 -19.58
C LEU A 174 26.04 21.57 -18.60
N LEU A 175 25.17 22.11 -17.73
CA LEU A 175 24.49 21.36 -16.67
C LEU A 175 23.62 20.19 -17.19
N PHE A 176 23.09 20.28 -18.41
CA PHE A 176 22.32 19.18 -19.01
C PHE A 176 23.12 17.88 -19.17
N VAL A 177 24.45 17.98 -19.19
CA VAL A 177 25.34 16.81 -19.28
C VAL A 177 25.18 15.92 -18.05
N VAL A 178 24.86 16.47 -16.88
CA VAL A 178 24.77 15.69 -15.64
C VAL A 178 23.63 14.63 -15.70
N PRO A 179 22.36 14.99 -15.95
CA PRO A 179 21.30 14.00 -16.17
C PRO A 179 21.57 13.05 -17.35
N THR A 180 22.24 13.54 -18.40
CA THR A 180 22.59 12.73 -19.57
C THR A 180 23.58 11.61 -19.20
N LEU A 181 24.65 11.95 -18.45
CA LEU A 181 25.62 10.98 -17.94
C LEU A 181 24.97 9.99 -16.98
N GLY A 182 24.02 10.46 -16.15
CA GLY A 182 23.21 9.59 -15.31
C GLY A 182 22.44 8.54 -16.11
N GLY A 183 21.77 8.96 -17.19
CA GLY A 183 21.08 8.06 -18.11
C GLY A 183 22.01 7.07 -18.81
N ILE A 184 23.21 7.49 -19.23
CA ILE A 184 24.22 6.60 -19.82
C ILE A 184 24.67 5.53 -18.81
N LEU A 185 24.94 5.93 -17.57
CA LEU A 185 25.35 5.01 -16.50
C LEU A 185 24.24 4.00 -16.15
N VAL A 186 22.98 4.43 -16.10
CA VAL A 186 21.83 3.53 -15.93
C VAL A 186 21.70 2.56 -17.10
N GLY A 187 21.89 3.06 -18.33
CA GLY A 187 21.99 2.24 -19.53
C GLY A 187 23.09 1.19 -19.46
N MET A 188 24.28 1.57 -18.97
CA MET A 188 25.40 0.65 -18.76
C MET A 188 25.06 -0.43 -17.73
N LEU A 189 24.38 -0.07 -16.63
CA LEU A 189 23.91 -1.04 -15.63
C LEU A 189 22.88 -2.02 -16.23
N LEU A 190 21.99 -1.56 -17.12
CA LEU A 190 21.09 -2.44 -17.88
C LEU A 190 21.86 -3.39 -18.79
N TRP A 191 22.83 -2.87 -19.55
CA TRP A 191 23.64 -3.65 -20.47
C TRP A 191 24.44 -4.76 -19.79
N LEU A 192 25.00 -4.49 -18.61
CA LEU A 192 25.86 -5.44 -17.88
C LEU A 192 25.11 -6.59 -17.22
N GLY A 193 23.83 -6.42 -16.85
CA GLY A 193 23.10 -7.43 -16.05
C GLY A 193 21.68 -7.76 -16.52
N GLY A 194 21.27 -7.26 -17.69
CA GLY A 194 19.94 -7.48 -18.26
C GLY A 194 18.85 -6.58 -17.67
N PRO A 195 17.55 -6.89 -17.89
CA PRO A 195 16.45 -6.05 -17.44
C PRO A 195 16.41 -5.92 -15.91
N PHE A 196 15.96 -4.76 -15.42
CA PHE A 196 15.71 -4.55 -13.99
C PHE A 196 14.52 -5.40 -13.52
N PRO A 197 14.50 -5.81 -12.24
CA PRO A 197 13.35 -6.53 -11.69
C PRO A 197 12.08 -5.68 -11.78
N PRO A 198 10.91 -6.33 -11.92
CA PRO A 198 9.64 -5.64 -12.10
C PRO A 198 9.34 -4.73 -10.91
N GLY A 199 8.41 -3.79 -11.10
CA GLY A 199 7.97 -2.89 -10.01
C GLY A 199 7.24 -3.63 -8.89
N LEU A 200 6.62 -2.85 -8.01
CA LEU A 200 5.87 -3.32 -6.83
C LEU A 200 5.01 -4.57 -7.10
N ARG A 201 4.05 -4.49 -8.03
CA ARG A 201 3.12 -5.60 -8.34
C ARG A 201 3.82 -6.85 -8.86
N GLY A 202 4.79 -6.71 -9.76
CA GLY A 202 5.52 -7.87 -10.28
C GLY A 202 6.42 -8.52 -9.24
N THR A 203 6.94 -7.73 -8.28
CA THR A 203 7.64 -8.27 -7.11
C THR A 203 6.68 -9.09 -6.24
N LEU A 204 5.46 -8.62 -6.00
CA LEU A 204 4.46 -9.39 -5.24
C LEU A 204 4.10 -10.71 -5.95
N GLN A 205 3.86 -10.64 -7.26
CA GLN A 205 3.53 -11.81 -8.08
C GLN A 205 4.67 -12.83 -8.12
N GLU A 206 5.92 -12.40 -8.29
CA GLU A 206 7.08 -13.29 -8.27
C GLU A 206 7.24 -14.02 -6.92
N VAL A 207 6.99 -13.35 -5.78
CA VAL A 207 7.03 -14.03 -4.48
C VAL A 207 5.90 -15.05 -4.39
N ASP A 208 4.67 -14.67 -4.76
CA ASP A 208 3.51 -15.55 -4.64
C ASP A 208 3.61 -16.78 -5.57
N ASP A 209 4.12 -16.61 -6.79
CA ASP A 209 4.32 -17.69 -7.77
C ASP A 209 5.54 -18.56 -7.45
N SER A 210 6.58 -18.02 -6.79
CA SER A 210 7.72 -18.82 -6.32
C SER A 210 7.37 -19.83 -5.23
N GLN A 211 6.17 -19.75 -4.65
CA GLN A 211 5.68 -20.68 -3.63
C GLN A 211 4.83 -21.81 -4.21
N THR A 212 4.17 -21.59 -5.36
CA THR A 212 3.34 -22.63 -6.00
C THR A 212 4.17 -23.60 -6.82
N LYS A 213 5.35 -23.19 -7.26
CA LYS A 213 6.31 -24.06 -7.92
C LYS A 213 7.25 -24.64 -6.87
N ASP A 214 7.24 -25.96 -6.72
CA ASP A 214 8.27 -26.79 -6.04
C ASP A 214 9.64 -26.69 -6.74
N SER A 215 10.05 -25.49 -7.15
CA SER A 215 11.41 -25.27 -7.62
C SER A 215 12.31 -25.27 -6.41
N GLU A 216 13.13 -26.32 -6.29
CA GLU A 216 14.40 -26.30 -5.58
C GLU A 216 15.21 -25.08 -6.07
N SER A 217 14.94 -23.92 -5.48
CA SER A 217 15.62 -22.68 -5.84
C SER A 217 17.06 -22.84 -5.38
N ASN A 218 17.97 -23.07 -6.33
CA ASN A 218 19.38 -23.16 -6.04
C ASN A 218 19.86 -21.85 -5.40
N VAL A 219 20.85 -21.94 -4.50
CA VAL A 219 21.50 -20.77 -3.88
C VAL A 219 22.00 -19.77 -4.94
N THR A 220 22.34 -20.28 -6.13
CA THR A 220 22.74 -19.45 -7.28
C THR A 220 21.61 -18.55 -7.80
N ASP A 221 20.39 -19.05 -7.90
CA ASP A 221 19.24 -18.25 -8.36
C ASP A 221 18.90 -17.15 -7.35
N GLN A 222 19.11 -17.42 -6.06
CA GLN A 222 18.88 -16.47 -4.97
C GLN A 222 19.86 -15.30 -5.01
N ILE A 223 21.16 -15.59 -5.19
CA ILE A 223 22.20 -14.56 -5.34
C ILE A 223 21.93 -13.71 -6.57
N GLN A 224 21.47 -14.32 -7.67
CA GLN A 224 21.12 -13.59 -8.88
C GLN A 224 19.92 -12.66 -8.67
N ILE A 225 18.88 -13.08 -7.96
CA ILE A 225 17.71 -12.24 -7.66
C ILE A 225 18.13 -11.05 -6.78
N GLN A 226 18.87 -11.27 -5.70
CA GLN A 226 19.34 -10.18 -4.83
C GLN A 226 20.23 -9.20 -5.60
N GLY A 227 21.14 -9.71 -6.46
CA GLY A 227 21.97 -8.88 -7.33
C GLY A 227 21.16 -7.99 -8.28
N LYS A 228 20.04 -8.49 -8.83
CA LYS A 228 19.13 -7.71 -9.68
C LYS A 228 18.51 -6.52 -8.92
N PHE A 229 18.06 -6.72 -7.68
CA PHE A 229 17.50 -5.65 -6.85
C PHE A 229 18.56 -4.62 -6.43
N MET A 230 19.74 -5.07 -5.99
CA MET A 230 20.84 -4.15 -5.64
C MET A 230 21.26 -3.28 -6.82
N ARG A 231 21.27 -3.84 -8.03
CA ARG A 231 21.56 -3.11 -9.26
C ARG A 231 20.46 -2.09 -9.60
N LYS A 232 19.19 -2.42 -9.37
CA LYS A 232 18.08 -1.47 -9.52
C LYS A 232 18.18 -0.32 -8.52
N SER A 233 18.48 -0.61 -7.25
CA SER A 233 18.73 0.43 -6.25
C SER A 233 19.92 1.32 -6.64
N SER A 234 21.00 0.74 -7.16
CA SER A 234 22.16 1.50 -7.65
C SER A 234 21.80 2.39 -8.85
N ALA A 235 21.01 1.88 -9.79
CA ALA A 235 20.49 2.67 -10.90
C ALA A 235 19.58 3.82 -10.44
N ALA A 236 18.79 3.60 -9.38
CA ALA A 236 18.00 4.67 -8.75
C ALA A 236 18.89 5.71 -8.08
N VAL A 237 19.98 5.32 -7.41
CA VAL A 237 20.97 6.27 -6.84
C VAL A 237 21.53 7.17 -7.93
N VAL A 238 21.95 6.59 -9.07
CA VAL A 238 22.49 7.37 -10.20
C VAL A 238 21.42 8.29 -10.80
N THR A 239 20.22 7.76 -11.05
CA THR A 239 19.11 8.52 -11.65
C THR A 239 18.74 9.73 -10.79
N LEU A 240 18.56 9.52 -9.48
CA LEU A 240 18.12 10.55 -8.55
C LEU A 240 19.26 11.53 -8.20
N GLY A 241 20.47 11.01 -8.00
CA GLY A 241 21.66 11.83 -7.70
C GLY A 241 22.06 12.73 -8.86
N THR A 242 21.86 12.29 -10.10
CA THR A 242 22.07 13.15 -11.29
C THR A 242 20.90 14.09 -11.58
N GLY A 243 19.80 14.01 -10.82
CA GLY A 243 18.72 14.99 -10.84
C GLY A 243 17.57 14.70 -11.80
N CYS A 244 17.48 13.50 -12.39
CA CYS A 244 16.33 13.13 -13.22
C CYS A 244 15.01 13.24 -12.43
N SER A 245 13.91 13.57 -13.11
CA SER A 245 12.60 13.90 -12.48
C SER A 245 11.85 12.67 -11.97
N LEU A 246 12.39 11.99 -10.97
CA LEU A 246 11.81 10.85 -10.26
C LEU A 246 12.03 10.98 -8.75
N GLY A 247 11.47 10.08 -7.93
CA GLY A 247 11.60 10.08 -6.47
C GLY A 247 12.26 8.82 -5.89
N PRO A 248 12.86 8.89 -4.69
CA PRO A 248 13.47 7.73 -4.02
C PRO A 248 12.46 6.75 -3.41
N GLU A 249 11.20 7.13 -3.25
CA GLU A 249 10.30 6.42 -2.33
C GLU A 249 9.80 5.09 -2.89
N GLY A 250 9.63 4.99 -4.21
CA GLY A 250 9.39 3.69 -4.87
C GLY A 250 10.52 2.69 -4.62
N PRO A 251 11.78 3.04 -4.94
CA PRO A 251 12.95 2.24 -4.57
C PRO A 251 13.06 1.91 -3.08
N CYS A 252 12.69 2.81 -2.17
CA CYS A 252 12.67 2.52 -0.72
C CYS A 252 11.73 1.36 -0.38
N VAL A 253 10.54 1.31 -0.98
CA VAL A 253 9.58 0.20 -0.81
C VAL A 253 10.16 -1.10 -1.35
N GLU A 254 10.80 -1.06 -2.52
CA GLU A 254 11.43 -2.24 -3.11
C GLU A 254 12.62 -2.77 -2.30
N ILE A 255 13.43 -1.87 -1.72
CA ILE A 255 14.50 -2.24 -0.78
C ILE A 255 13.91 -2.96 0.44
N GLY A 256 12.79 -2.46 0.97
CA GLY A 256 12.11 -3.08 2.10
C GLY A 256 11.52 -4.46 1.77
N MET A 257 10.88 -4.60 0.61
CA MET A 257 10.41 -5.90 0.13
C MET A 257 11.55 -6.89 -0.10
N ASN A 258 12.69 -6.44 -0.64
CA ASN A 258 13.88 -7.27 -0.81
C ASN A 258 14.44 -7.71 0.55
N SER A 259 14.43 -6.84 1.55
CA SER A 259 14.83 -7.18 2.93
C SER A 259 13.91 -8.24 3.54
N ALA A 260 12.60 -8.13 3.31
CA ALA A 260 11.62 -9.15 3.71
C ALA A 260 11.86 -10.47 3.00
N ARG A 261 12.08 -10.47 1.68
CA ARG A 261 12.39 -11.68 0.88
C ARG A 261 13.62 -12.41 1.41
N SER A 262 14.69 -11.70 1.75
CA SER A 262 15.88 -12.30 2.35
C SER A 262 15.58 -12.97 3.70
N CYS A 263 14.66 -12.40 4.49
CA CYS A 263 14.25 -12.97 5.77
C CYS A 263 13.38 -14.22 5.59
N LEU A 264 12.50 -14.26 4.58
CA LEU A 264 11.68 -15.44 4.24
C LEU A 264 12.51 -16.67 3.92
N GLN A 265 13.69 -16.47 3.32
CA GLN A 265 14.54 -17.56 2.87
C GLN A 265 15.28 -18.28 4.01
N VAL A 266 15.54 -17.59 5.13
CA VAL A 266 16.28 -18.15 6.28
C VAL A 266 15.47 -19.25 6.98
N ILE A 267 14.15 -19.29 6.79
CA ILE A 267 13.22 -20.11 7.60
C ILE A 267 12.29 -20.92 6.69
N ARG A 268 12.82 -21.50 5.60
CA ARG A 268 12.10 -22.54 4.86
C ARG A 268 12.22 -23.87 5.60
N GLY A 269 11.28 -24.12 6.52
CA GLY A 269 10.98 -25.47 6.98
C GLY A 269 10.30 -26.25 5.87
N ARG A 270 10.77 -27.47 5.57
CA ARG A 270 10.11 -28.37 4.62
C ARG A 270 8.93 -28.99 5.35
N THR A 271 7.72 -28.52 5.05
CA THR A 271 6.47 -29.06 5.60
C THR A 271 5.62 -29.55 4.44
N ASP A 272 5.16 -30.80 4.54
CA ASP A 272 4.35 -31.44 3.50
C ASP A 272 2.83 -31.26 3.74
N ASP A 273 2.45 -30.63 4.87
CA ASP A 273 1.05 -30.40 5.25
C ASP A 273 0.45 -29.16 4.56
N LEU A 274 -0.65 -29.35 3.83
CA LEU A 274 -1.40 -28.28 3.14
C LEU A 274 -1.81 -27.12 4.06
N ALA A 275 -2.19 -27.43 5.31
CA ALA A 275 -2.58 -26.41 6.29
C ALA A 275 -1.39 -25.51 6.67
N ASP A 276 -0.20 -26.09 6.81
CA ASP A 276 1.03 -25.36 7.13
C ASP A 276 1.53 -24.56 5.93
N MET A 277 1.33 -25.06 4.70
CA MET A 277 1.62 -24.30 3.47
C MET A 277 0.77 -23.02 3.38
N HIS A 278 -0.54 -23.10 3.65
CA HIS A 278 -1.42 -21.92 3.66
C HIS A 278 -1.06 -20.91 4.76
N ALA A 279 -0.71 -21.40 5.96
CA ALA A 279 -0.25 -20.56 7.05
C ALA A 279 1.07 -19.84 6.70
N GLN A 280 2.01 -20.56 6.08
CA GLN A 280 3.29 -20.01 5.61
C GLN A 280 3.08 -18.97 4.51
N GLN A 281 2.21 -19.23 3.53
CA GLN A 281 1.91 -18.27 2.46
C GLN A 281 1.31 -16.98 3.03
N SER A 282 0.39 -17.10 3.99
CA SER A 282 -0.20 -15.95 4.70
C SER A 282 0.87 -15.14 5.42
N TRP A 283 1.78 -15.81 6.15
CA TRP A 283 2.89 -15.15 6.83
C TRP A 283 3.86 -14.48 5.86
N ASN A 284 4.18 -15.12 4.73
CA ASN A 284 5.06 -14.57 3.71
C ASN A 284 4.50 -13.25 3.16
N ARG A 285 3.18 -13.21 2.88
CA ARG A 285 2.48 -11.98 2.43
C ARG A 285 2.50 -10.90 3.52
N ILE A 286 2.33 -11.25 4.80
CA ILE A 286 2.45 -10.32 5.93
C ILE A 286 3.87 -9.77 6.07
N LEU A 287 4.90 -10.62 5.99
CA LEU A 287 6.29 -10.19 6.12
C LEU A 287 6.72 -9.32 4.94
N LEU A 288 6.30 -9.67 3.72
CA LEU A 288 6.53 -8.86 2.53
C LEU A 288 5.86 -7.48 2.65
N SER A 289 4.62 -7.45 3.14
CA SER A 289 3.91 -6.20 3.47
C SER A 289 4.61 -5.41 4.57
N SER A 290 5.19 -6.09 5.56
CA SER A 290 5.98 -5.48 6.63
C SER A 290 7.25 -4.82 6.09
N GLY A 291 7.93 -5.45 5.12
CA GLY A 291 9.05 -4.85 4.40
C GLY A 291 8.65 -3.62 3.58
N ALA A 292 7.53 -3.72 2.84
CA ALA A 292 7.01 -2.59 2.08
C ALA A 292 6.64 -1.39 2.99
N ALA A 293 5.94 -1.64 4.11
CA ALA A 293 5.62 -0.64 5.14
C ALA A 293 6.88 -0.02 5.74
N ALA A 294 7.87 -0.85 6.11
CA ALA A 294 9.17 -0.39 6.60
C ALA A 294 9.90 0.50 5.58
N GLY A 295 9.80 0.20 4.29
CA GLY A 295 10.37 1.01 3.21
C GLY A 295 9.72 2.39 3.10
N VAL A 296 8.38 2.47 3.15
CA VAL A 296 7.65 3.75 3.20
C VAL A 296 8.02 4.54 4.46
N ALA A 297 8.05 3.88 5.61
CA ALA A 297 8.34 4.50 6.91
C ALA A 297 9.73 5.16 6.94
N ALA A 298 10.78 4.45 6.51
CA ALA A 298 12.13 5.02 6.39
C ALA A 298 12.27 6.02 5.23
N GLY A 299 11.51 5.82 4.16
CA GLY A 299 11.46 6.69 2.99
C GLY A 299 10.87 8.08 3.29
N PHE A 300 9.85 8.15 4.13
CA PHE A 300 9.15 9.40 4.44
C PHE A 300 9.31 9.90 5.86
N ASN A 301 9.97 9.13 6.73
CA ASN A 301 9.93 9.36 8.17
C ASN A 301 8.47 9.35 8.71
N ALA A 302 7.67 8.41 8.20
CA ALA A 302 6.22 8.34 8.43
C ALA A 302 5.75 6.88 8.70
N PRO A 303 5.95 6.36 9.93
CA PRO A 303 5.61 4.98 10.26
C PRO A 303 4.12 4.64 10.21
N ILE A 304 3.21 5.56 10.54
CA ILE A 304 1.75 5.29 10.49
C ILE A 304 1.31 5.14 9.03
N ALA A 305 1.76 6.04 8.16
CA ALA A 305 1.54 5.97 6.72
C ALA A 305 2.08 4.68 6.12
N GLY A 306 3.24 4.18 6.60
CA GLY A 306 3.76 2.88 6.19
C GLY A 306 2.83 1.72 6.53
N VAL A 307 2.18 1.73 7.70
CA VAL A 307 1.20 0.70 8.08
C VAL A 307 -0.02 0.76 7.16
N PHE A 308 -0.59 1.96 6.93
CA PHE A 308 -1.74 2.10 6.04
C PHE A 308 -1.40 1.82 4.58
N PHE A 309 -0.18 2.10 4.13
CA PHE A 309 0.30 1.67 2.82
C PHE A 309 0.21 0.15 2.66
N ALA A 310 0.59 -0.61 3.69
CA ALA A 310 0.41 -2.06 3.66
C ALA A 310 -1.07 -2.47 3.69
N LEU A 311 -1.92 -1.78 4.47
CA LEU A 311 -3.34 -2.13 4.59
C LEU A 311 -4.18 -1.74 3.36
N GLU A 312 -3.76 -0.74 2.59
CA GLU A 312 -4.55 -0.21 1.48
C GLU A 312 -3.92 -0.62 0.13
N ILE A 313 -2.62 -0.36 -0.06
CA ILE A 313 -1.96 -0.59 -1.36
C ILE A 313 -1.50 -2.05 -1.50
N MET A 314 -0.90 -2.64 -0.46
CA MET A 314 -0.49 -4.05 -0.54
C MET A 314 -1.67 -5.00 -0.55
N GLN A 315 -2.71 -4.75 0.24
CA GLN A 315 -3.92 -5.57 0.22
C GLN A 315 -4.58 -5.55 -1.16
N ASN A 316 -4.85 -4.36 -1.72
CA ASN A 316 -5.43 -4.24 -3.06
C ASN A 316 -4.56 -4.92 -4.13
N ALA A 317 -3.23 -4.89 -3.98
CA ALA A 317 -2.33 -5.58 -4.90
C ALA A 317 -2.43 -7.11 -4.79
N PHE A 318 -2.47 -7.68 -3.57
CA PHE A 318 -2.68 -9.12 -3.41
C PHE A 318 -4.06 -9.57 -3.86
N GLU A 319 -5.11 -8.80 -3.57
CA GLU A 319 -6.46 -9.07 -4.05
C GLU A 319 -6.53 -9.08 -5.58
N SER A 320 -5.81 -8.17 -6.24
CA SER A 320 -5.73 -8.17 -7.71
C SER A 320 -5.00 -9.41 -8.26
N ILE A 321 -3.97 -9.91 -7.56
CA ILE A 321 -3.23 -11.13 -7.94
C ILE A 321 -4.11 -12.36 -7.76
N ASP A 322 -4.83 -12.45 -6.63
CA ASP A 322 -5.74 -13.55 -6.34
C ASP A 322 -6.94 -13.58 -7.30
N GLY A 323 -7.43 -12.40 -7.73
CA GLY A 323 -8.46 -12.28 -8.76
C GLY A 323 -8.03 -12.84 -10.12
N GLN A 324 -6.81 -12.54 -10.57
CA GLN A 324 -6.27 -13.05 -11.84
C GLN A 324 -6.13 -14.58 -11.88
N LYS A 325 -5.87 -15.22 -10.72
CA LYS A 325 -5.75 -16.69 -10.62
C LYS A 325 -7.10 -17.40 -10.79
N LYS A 326 -8.23 -16.77 -10.46
CA LYS A 326 -9.58 -17.35 -10.64
C LYS A 326 -10.01 -17.49 -12.09
N ASP A 327 -9.52 -16.62 -12.96
CA ASP A 327 -9.86 -16.64 -14.40
C ASP A 327 -9.03 -17.69 -15.18
N SER A 328 -7.98 -18.24 -14.56
CA SER A 328 -7.25 -19.40 -15.07
C SER A 328 -7.92 -20.68 -14.56
N GLU A 329 -8.25 -21.62 -15.45
CA GLU A 329 -9.15 -22.79 -15.27
C GLU A 329 -8.88 -23.76 -14.08
N ASP A 330 -7.94 -23.49 -13.18
CA ASP A 330 -7.65 -24.30 -12.00
C ASP A 330 -8.46 -23.84 -10.77
N ASN A 331 -9.75 -24.19 -10.75
CA ASN A 331 -10.73 -23.87 -9.70
C ASN A 331 -10.47 -24.56 -8.33
N SER A 332 -9.30 -25.15 -8.11
CA SER A 332 -9.01 -25.95 -6.91
C SER A 332 -8.42 -25.14 -5.74
N GLN A 333 -7.97 -23.90 -5.96
CA GLN A 333 -7.39 -23.07 -4.91
C GLN A 333 -8.45 -22.17 -4.27
N LEU A 334 -8.81 -22.47 -3.02
CA LEU A 334 -9.64 -21.59 -2.20
C LEU A 334 -9.03 -20.17 -2.19
N PRO A 335 -9.85 -19.11 -2.32
CA PRO A 335 -9.36 -17.75 -2.23
C PRO A 335 -8.71 -17.57 -0.85
N LEU A 336 -7.40 -17.38 -0.85
CA LEU A 336 -6.65 -17.02 0.34
C LEU A 336 -6.96 -15.55 0.65
N SER A 337 -8.19 -15.27 1.08
CA SER A 337 -8.60 -13.95 1.52
C SER A 337 -7.68 -13.53 2.66
N PHE A 338 -6.69 -12.70 2.31
CA PHE A 338 -5.80 -11.99 3.22
C PHE A 338 -6.58 -11.15 4.28
N THR A 339 -7.89 -11.03 4.09
CA THR A 339 -8.86 -10.23 4.86
C THR A 339 -9.21 -10.77 6.26
N THR A 340 -9.04 -12.05 6.60
CA THR A 340 -9.67 -12.54 7.85
C THR A 340 -8.87 -12.37 9.14
N ASN A 341 -7.54 -12.16 9.14
CA ASN A 341 -6.76 -11.87 10.36
C ASN A 341 -5.42 -11.19 10.05
N THR A 342 -5.41 -10.00 9.43
CA THR A 342 -4.17 -9.22 9.32
C THR A 342 -3.63 -8.95 10.73
N SER A 343 -2.52 -9.59 11.10
CA SER A 343 -1.76 -9.19 12.28
C SER A 343 -1.07 -7.87 11.95
N ILE A 344 -1.75 -6.75 12.24
CA ILE A 344 -1.23 -5.39 12.07
C ILE A 344 0.07 -5.21 12.88
N THR A 345 0.21 -5.98 13.97
CA THR A 345 1.33 -5.91 14.92
C THR A 345 2.71 -6.08 14.25
N PRO A 346 3.03 -7.17 13.50
CA PRO A 346 4.26 -7.29 12.72
C PRO A 346 4.56 -6.08 11.82
N ILE A 347 3.56 -5.62 11.05
CA ILE A 347 3.70 -4.51 10.11
C ILE A 347 4.07 -3.23 10.86
N LEU A 348 3.39 -2.98 11.98
CA LEU A 348 3.64 -1.83 12.85
C LEU A 348 5.05 -1.87 13.44
N ILE A 349 5.49 -3.01 13.97
CA ILE A 349 6.83 -3.16 14.56
C ILE A 349 7.91 -2.92 13.50
N ALA A 350 7.77 -3.52 12.32
CA ALA A 350 8.71 -3.33 11.21
C ALA A 350 8.77 -1.85 10.78
N SER A 351 7.61 -1.21 10.62
CA SER A 351 7.47 0.18 10.24
C SER A 351 8.14 1.13 11.24
N VAL A 352 7.86 0.97 12.54
CA VAL A 352 8.42 1.80 13.61
C VAL A 352 9.93 1.63 13.72
N LEU A 353 10.43 0.38 13.73
CA LEU A 353 11.87 0.13 13.83
C LEU A 353 12.64 0.69 12.64
N SER A 354 12.09 0.54 11.43
CA SER A 354 12.66 1.10 10.21
C SER A 354 12.76 2.63 10.27
N ALA A 355 11.68 3.30 10.70
CA ALA A 355 11.68 4.76 10.89
C ALA A 355 12.70 5.20 11.94
N LEU A 356 12.77 4.53 13.10
CA LEU A 356 13.71 4.89 14.18
C LEU A 356 15.17 4.74 13.75
N ILE A 357 15.51 3.67 13.04
CA ILE A 357 16.88 3.43 12.55
C ILE A 357 17.24 4.40 11.43
N SER A 358 16.32 4.68 10.51
CA SER A 358 16.54 5.71 9.48
C SER A 358 16.71 7.11 10.10
N GLN A 359 15.91 7.46 11.11
CA GLN A 359 16.00 8.72 11.84
C GLN A 359 17.31 8.88 12.63
N SER A 360 17.85 7.80 13.18
CA SER A 360 19.11 7.86 13.94
C SER A 360 20.31 8.17 13.04
N ILE A 361 20.24 7.78 11.75
CA ILE A 361 21.29 8.00 10.75
C ILE A 361 21.08 9.33 10.00
N LEU A 362 19.87 9.59 9.49
CA LEU A 362 19.56 10.75 8.64
C LEU A 362 19.09 11.99 9.42
N GLY A 363 18.82 11.83 10.72
CA GLY A 363 18.23 12.84 11.58
C GLY A 363 16.70 12.93 11.50
N ASN A 364 16.06 13.37 12.58
CA ASN A 364 14.60 13.52 12.66
C ASN A 364 14.14 14.89 12.15
N HIS A 365 14.27 15.13 10.85
CA HIS A 365 13.73 16.32 10.20
C HIS A 365 12.45 15.99 9.43
N LEU A 366 11.54 16.96 9.38
CA LEU A 366 10.34 16.89 8.53
C LEU A 366 10.70 17.21 7.09
N ILE A 367 10.02 16.52 6.17
CA ILE A 367 10.15 16.75 4.74
C ILE A 367 9.58 18.14 4.38
N PHE A 368 8.42 18.50 4.95
CA PHE A 368 7.79 19.80 4.78
C PHE A 368 7.97 20.68 6.02
N LYS A 369 9.12 21.34 6.11
CA LYS A 369 9.50 22.16 7.27
C LYS A 369 8.60 23.39 7.45
N ALA A 370 8.10 23.94 6.34
CA ALA A 370 7.31 25.18 6.30
C ALA A 370 5.79 24.98 6.56
N ALA A 371 5.32 23.73 6.68
CA ALA A 371 3.90 23.41 6.83
C ALA A 371 3.32 23.63 8.24
N ARG A 372 4.17 23.93 9.24
CA ARG A 372 3.74 24.17 10.63
C ARG A 372 3.13 25.56 10.79
N GLY A 373 1.95 25.63 11.43
CA GLY A 373 1.23 26.88 11.68
C GLY A 373 0.34 27.33 10.51
N VAL A 374 0.00 26.41 9.61
CA VAL A 374 -1.03 26.63 8.59
C VAL A 374 -2.39 26.29 9.18
N PHE A 375 -3.27 27.27 9.28
CA PHE A 375 -4.60 27.11 9.84
C PHE A 375 -5.68 27.28 8.76
N ILE A 376 -6.83 26.66 9.02
CA ILE A 376 -8.05 26.85 8.24
C ILE A 376 -9.03 27.56 9.14
N GLU A 377 -9.37 28.79 8.75
CA GLU A 377 -10.22 29.67 9.55
C GLU A 377 -11.69 29.29 9.44
N THR A 378 -12.13 28.84 8.23
CA THR A 378 -13.54 28.54 7.95
C THR A 378 -13.76 27.16 7.26
N PRO A 379 -13.50 26.04 7.96
CA PRO A 379 -13.43 24.71 7.34
C PRO A 379 -14.73 24.24 6.68
N LEU A 380 -15.91 24.57 7.21
CA LEU A 380 -17.19 24.18 6.61
C LEU A 380 -17.50 24.96 5.33
N ALA A 381 -17.13 26.24 5.28
CA ALA A 381 -17.43 27.12 4.14
C ALA A 381 -16.52 26.82 2.95
N GLU A 382 -15.27 26.43 3.21
CA GLU A 382 -14.31 26.03 2.18
C GLU A 382 -14.48 24.59 1.68
N LEU A 383 -15.30 23.77 2.34
CA LEU A 383 -15.47 22.36 2.02
C LEU A 383 -15.86 22.08 0.54
N PRO A 384 -16.77 22.85 -0.09
CA PRO A 384 -17.03 22.73 -1.53
C PRO A 384 -15.81 22.99 -2.41
N LEU A 385 -14.94 23.93 -2.02
CA LEU A 385 -13.70 24.23 -2.73
C LEU A 385 -12.72 23.06 -2.63
N TYR A 386 -12.64 22.39 -1.48
CA TYR A 386 -11.82 21.19 -1.32
C TYR A 386 -12.34 20.01 -2.14
N PHE A 387 -13.66 19.84 -2.30
CA PHE A 387 -14.19 18.84 -3.24
C PHE A 387 -13.83 19.14 -4.69
N MET A 388 -13.92 20.39 -5.12
CA MET A 388 -13.50 20.81 -6.46
C MET A 388 -11.99 20.62 -6.67
N LEU A 389 -11.18 20.94 -5.67
CA LEU A 389 -9.74 20.68 -5.67
C LEU A 389 -9.45 19.18 -5.80
N GLY A 390 -10.22 18.33 -5.10
CA GLY A 390 -10.14 16.88 -5.23
C GLY A 390 -10.41 16.43 -6.66
N ALA A 391 -11.48 16.91 -7.29
CA ALA A 391 -11.80 16.58 -8.67
C ALA A 391 -10.69 17.03 -9.66
N MET A 392 -10.16 18.24 -9.48
CA MET A 392 -9.02 18.71 -10.29
C MET A 392 -7.76 17.89 -10.07
N SER A 393 -7.48 17.50 -8.82
CA SER A 393 -6.34 16.64 -8.48
C SER A 393 -6.47 15.25 -9.10
N GLY A 394 -7.67 14.69 -9.13
CA GLY A 394 -7.98 13.45 -9.85
C GLY A 394 -7.71 13.56 -11.36
N LEU A 395 -8.10 14.67 -11.98
CA LEU A 395 -7.81 14.94 -13.40
C LEU A 395 -6.31 15.09 -13.67
N VAL A 396 -5.57 15.78 -12.80
CA VAL A 396 -4.11 15.93 -12.92
C VAL A 396 -3.41 14.59 -12.76
N SER A 397 -3.84 13.77 -11.80
CA SER A 397 -3.33 12.40 -11.61
C SER A 397 -3.56 11.55 -12.85
N PHE A 398 -4.78 11.56 -13.38
CA PHE A 398 -5.13 10.87 -14.62
C PHE A 398 -4.28 11.33 -15.80
N ALA A 399 -4.09 12.64 -15.98
CA ALA A 399 -3.24 13.20 -17.03
C ALA A 399 -1.79 12.73 -16.90
N PHE A 400 -1.26 12.68 -15.67
CA PHE A 400 0.07 12.15 -15.40
C PHE A 400 0.18 10.65 -15.72
N SER A 401 -0.76 9.82 -15.22
CA SER A 401 -0.81 8.38 -15.51
C SER A 401 -0.91 8.09 -17.00
N TYR A 402 -1.78 8.81 -17.71
CA TYR A 402 -1.93 8.70 -19.16
C TYR A 402 -0.63 9.05 -19.89
N LEU A 403 0.00 10.19 -19.54
CA LEU A 403 1.25 10.62 -20.17
C LEU A 403 2.41 9.65 -19.88
N ALA A 404 2.46 9.08 -18.68
CA ALA A 404 3.44 8.06 -18.31
C ALA A 404 3.25 6.77 -19.15
N LYS A 405 2.01 6.30 -19.32
CA LYS A 405 1.69 5.14 -20.20
C LYS A 405 2.09 5.42 -21.65
N VAL A 406 1.72 6.59 -22.20
CA VAL A 406 2.10 6.99 -23.56
C VAL A 406 3.61 7.08 -23.73
N SER A 407 4.32 7.62 -22.74
CA SER A 407 5.78 7.68 -22.73
C SER A 407 6.41 6.29 -22.75
N GLN A 408 5.92 5.37 -21.92
CA GLN A 408 6.38 3.97 -21.91
C GLN A 408 6.16 3.29 -23.27
N SER A 409 4.96 3.40 -23.86
CA SER A 409 4.67 2.85 -25.19
C SER A 409 5.49 3.50 -26.31
N PHE A 410 5.79 4.80 -26.19
CA PHE A 410 6.67 5.50 -27.12
C PHE A 410 8.08 4.92 -27.07
N PHE A 411 8.71 4.83 -25.90
CA PHE A 411 10.05 4.25 -25.72
C PHE A 411 10.11 2.74 -25.98
N ALA A 412 8.99 2.03 -25.85
CA ALA A 412 8.87 0.63 -26.28
C ALA A 412 8.84 0.47 -27.82
N GLY A 413 8.63 1.55 -28.58
CA GLY A 413 8.49 1.49 -30.04
C GLY A 413 7.13 0.98 -30.51
N GLU A 414 6.12 1.04 -29.65
CA GLU A 414 4.74 0.65 -29.94
C GLU A 414 3.91 1.83 -30.45
N TYR A 415 4.28 3.06 -30.05
CA TYR A 415 3.54 4.29 -30.30
C TYR A 415 4.41 5.37 -30.95
N GLY A 416 3.86 6.12 -31.90
CA GLY A 416 4.53 7.22 -32.61
C GLY A 416 4.42 7.14 -34.13
N ALA A 417 4.88 8.18 -34.82
CA ALA A 417 4.95 8.20 -36.28
C ALA A 417 5.90 7.10 -36.80
N ASP A 418 5.57 6.46 -37.92
CA ASP A 418 6.33 5.35 -38.51
C ASP A 418 7.86 5.50 -38.51
N PRO A 419 8.46 6.66 -38.89
CA PRO A 419 9.92 6.82 -38.84
C PRO A 419 10.47 6.79 -37.41
N VAL A 420 9.82 7.46 -36.46
CA VAL A 420 10.27 7.52 -35.05
C VAL A 420 10.05 6.18 -34.36
N ARG A 421 8.92 5.54 -34.63
CA ARG A 421 8.58 4.22 -34.11
C ARG A 421 9.63 3.20 -34.52
N LYS A 422 10.03 3.18 -35.80
CA LYS A 422 11.07 2.26 -36.31
C LYS A 422 12.43 2.51 -35.67
N VAL A 423 12.80 3.76 -35.45
CA VAL A 423 14.05 4.11 -34.74
C VAL A 423 14.01 3.62 -33.31
N MET A 424 12.89 3.87 -32.60
CA MET A 424 12.76 3.51 -31.18
C MET A 424 12.63 2.00 -30.96
N SER A 425 11.94 1.29 -31.83
CA SER A 425 11.83 -0.18 -31.78
C SER A 425 13.14 -0.89 -32.14
N SER A 426 13.98 -0.27 -32.97
CA SER A 426 15.30 -0.81 -33.34
C SER A 426 16.39 -0.46 -32.32
N MET A 427 16.13 0.46 -31.39
CA MET A 427 17.11 0.93 -30.42
C MET A 427 17.22 -0.04 -29.24
N PRO A 428 18.44 -0.51 -28.88
CA PRO A 428 18.62 -1.34 -27.69
C PRO A 428 18.19 -0.61 -26.42
N ASP A 429 17.54 -1.32 -25.49
CA ASP A 429 17.04 -0.76 -24.22
C ASP A 429 18.08 0.03 -23.41
N PRO A 430 19.38 -0.35 -23.35
CA PRO A 430 20.40 0.44 -22.66
C PRO A 430 20.57 1.89 -23.14
N PHE A 431 20.19 2.23 -24.37
CA PHE A 431 20.35 3.60 -24.89
C PHE A 431 19.17 4.52 -24.53
N LYS A 432 18.00 3.95 -24.23
CA LYS A 432 16.77 4.72 -23.96
C LYS A 432 16.89 5.63 -22.72
N PRO A 433 17.50 5.19 -21.59
CA PRO A 433 17.66 6.06 -20.42
C PRO A 433 18.55 7.28 -20.68
N ALA A 434 19.53 7.19 -21.59
CA ALA A 434 20.37 8.33 -21.97
C ALA A 434 19.57 9.44 -22.65
N ILE A 435 18.56 9.07 -23.46
CA ILE A 435 17.64 10.03 -24.09
C ILE A 435 16.75 10.69 -23.04
N GLY A 436 16.22 9.90 -22.10
CA GLY A 436 15.44 10.43 -20.98
C GLY A 436 16.23 11.43 -20.14
N GLY A 437 17.47 11.08 -19.80
CA GLY A 437 18.41 11.96 -19.10
C GLY A 437 18.71 13.23 -19.87
N LEU A 438 18.99 13.13 -21.18
CA LEU A 438 19.24 14.29 -22.04
C LEU A 438 18.06 15.28 -22.07
N LEU A 439 16.85 14.78 -22.29
CA LEU A 439 15.64 15.60 -22.30
C LEU A 439 15.40 16.25 -20.95
N CYS A 440 15.56 15.49 -19.85
CA CYS A 440 15.43 16.01 -18.50
C CYS A 440 16.46 17.12 -18.22
N GLY A 441 17.72 16.93 -18.66
CA GLY A 441 18.78 17.92 -18.52
C GLY A 441 18.52 19.19 -19.32
N ILE A 442 18.08 19.08 -20.58
CA ILE A 442 17.78 20.24 -21.43
C ILE A 442 16.66 21.08 -20.81
N VAL A 443 15.58 20.46 -20.35
CA VAL A 443 14.48 21.19 -19.72
C VAL A 443 14.90 21.73 -18.35
N GLY A 444 15.73 20.98 -17.61
CA GLY A 444 16.31 21.39 -16.33
C GLY A 444 17.18 22.64 -16.40
N LEU A 445 17.76 22.97 -17.57
CA LEU A 445 18.47 24.23 -17.77
C LEU A 445 17.55 25.46 -17.63
N TYR A 446 16.32 25.36 -18.11
CA TYR A 446 15.35 26.45 -18.07
C TYR A 446 14.53 26.44 -16.79
N TYR A 447 14.21 25.24 -16.30
CA TYR A 447 13.38 25.03 -15.11
C TYR A 447 14.08 24.07 -14.14
N PRO A 448 15.12 24.51 -13.40
CA PRO A 448 15.86 23.64 -12.48
C PRO A 448 14.98 23.02 -11.38
N GLN A 449 13.82 23.64 -11.09
CA GLN A 449 12.81 23.16 -10.15
C GLN A 449 12.21 21.79 -10.53
N ILE A 450 12.29 21.38 -11.79
CA ILE A 450 11.79 20.07 -12.23
C ILE A 450 12.72 18.93 -11.83
N LEU A 451 14.03 19.20 -11.69
CA LEU A 451 15.02 18.22 -11.33
C LEU A 451 14.76 17.72 -9.89
N PHE A 452 15.24 16.52 -9.60
CA PHE A 452 15.13 15.98 -8.25
C PHE A 452 16.25 16.52 -7.36
N PHE A 453 15.90 17.50 -6.52
CA PHE A 453 16.73 18.01 -5.42
C PHE A 453 15.98 17.89 -4.09
N GLY A 454 15.43 16.69 -3.86
CA GLY A 454 14.52 16.45 -2.75
C GLY A 454 13.27 17.34 -2.81
N TYR A 455 12.78 17.74 -1.63
CA TYR A 455 11.56 18.54 -1.48
C TYR A 455 11.84 20.03 -1.29
N GLU A 456 13.08 20.46 -1.58
CA GLU A 456 13.49 21.86 -1.43
C GLU A 456 12.70 22.81 -2.31
N THR A 457 12.28 22.37 -3.49
CA THR A 457 11.44 23.18 -4.38
C THR A 457 10.04 23.43 -3.82
N LEU A 458 9.53 22.52 -2.96
CA LEU A 458 8.21 22.67 -2.33
C LEU A 458 8.25 23.51 -1.05
N ASN A 459 9.38 23.52 -0.33
CA ASN A 459 9.48 24.27 0.92
C ASN A 459 9.22 25.78 0.77
N PRO A 460 9.69 26.48 -0.28
CA PRO A 460 9.29 27.86 -0.57
C PRO A 460 7.80 27.99 -0.82
N LEU A 461 7.17 27.11 -1.60
CA LEU A 461 5.73 27.16 -1.87
C LEU A 461 4.89 27.01 -0.58
N LEU A 462 5.39 26.24 0.38
CA LEU A 462 4.73 25.99 1.66
C LEU A 462 5.01 27.07 2.72
N LYS A 463 5.83 28.10 2.42
CA LYS A 463 6.01 29.25 3.32
C LYS A 463 4.87 30.25 3.12
N THR A 464 4.22 30.65 4.22
CA THR A 464 3.07 31.58 4.23
C THR A 464 3.32 32.91 3.50
N GLN A 465 4.57 33.36 3.38
CA GLN A 465 4.93 34.65 2.77
C GLN A 465 5.51 34.55 1.36
N ALA A 466 5.66 33.35 0.80
CA ALA A 466 6.26 33.16 -0.51
C ALA A 466 5.18 33.06 -1.59
N TYR A 467 5.05 34.11 -2.41
CA TYR A 467 4.19 34.09 -3.58
C TYR A 467 5.01 33.69 -4.81
N LEU A 468 4.83 32.45 -5.26
CA LEU A 468 5.29 32.03 -6.58
C LEU A 468 4.31 32.58 -7.64
N PRO A 469 4.78 33.20 -8.74
CA PRO A 469 3.91 33.63 -9.82
C PRO A 469 3.09 32.45 -10.36
N VAL A 470 1.79 32.64 -10.58
CA VAL A 470 0.89 31.58 -11.07
C VAL A 470 1.36 31.00 -12.39
N THR A 471 1.88 31.84 -13.29
CA THR A 471 2.45 31.40 -14.56
C THR A 471 3.58 30.41 -14.34
N LEU A 472 4.43 30.63 -13.33
CA LEU A 472 5.51 29.70 -12.99
C LEU A 472 4.94 28.41 -12.40
N ILE A 473 3.94 28.47 -11.51
CA ILE A 473 3.28 27.28 -10.93
C ILE A 473 2.70 26.39 -12.03
N LEU A 474 1.93 26.98 -12.97
CA LEU A 474 1.33 26.25 -14.09
C LEU A 474 2.39 25.69 -15.05
N THR A 475 3.45 26.45 -15.31
CA THR A 475 4.57 25.99 -16.15
C THR A 475 5.29 24.82 -15.49
N LEU A 476 5.60 24.91 -14.19
CA LEU A 476 6.26 23.83 -13.45
C LEU A 476 5.37 22.59 -13.34
N LEU A 477 4.05 22.76 -13.18
CA LEU A 477 3.09 21.65 -13.21
C LEU A 477 3.19 20.90 -14.55
N GLY A 478 3.09 21.61 -15.68
CA GLY A 478 3.15 21.01 -17.01
C GLY A 478 4.53 20.43 -17.37
N MET A 479 5.62 21.12 -17.04
CA MET A 479 6.96 20.63 -17.37
C MET A 479 7.34 19.42 -16.50
N LYS A 480 6.97 19.40 -15.21
CA LYS A 480 7.30 18.28 -14.34
C LYS A 480 6.44 17.05 -14.63
N THR A 481 5.16 17.17 -15.01
CA THR A 481 4.37 16.02 -15.49
C THR A 481 5.04 15.38 -16.70
N LEU A 482 5.43 16.19 -17.69
CA LEU A 482 6.10 15.74 -18.90
C LEU A 482 7.46 15.09 -18.62
N MET A 483 8.32 15.75 -17.86
CA MET A 483 9.67 15.22 -17.56
C MET A 483 9.63 13.97 -16.70
N THR A 484 8.68 13.86 -15.76
CA THR A 484 8.51 12.65 -14.95
C THR A 484 8.02 11.48 -15.81
N ALA A 485 7.07 11.72 -16.72
CA ALA A 485 6.60 10.71 -17.67
C ALA A 485 7.71 10.25 -18.62
N ILE A 486 8.51 11.18 -19.17
CA ILE A 486 9.67 10.85 -20.01
C ILE A 486 10.72 10.06 -19.22
N SER A 487 11.02 10.48 -17.98
CA SER A 487 11.99 9.79 -17.15
C SER A 487 11.53 8.35 -16.88
N ALA A 488 10.29 8.16 -16.43
CA ALA A 488 9.73 6.83 -16.19
C ALA A 488 9.62 5.96 -17.46
N GLY A 489 9.26 6.55 -18.61
CA GLY A 489 9.13 5.83 -19.88
C GLY A 489 10.46 5.44 -20.52
N SER A 490 11.51 6.25 -20.32
CA SER A 490 12.84 6.02 -20.90
C SER A 490 13.61 4.84 -20.28
N GLY A 491 13.12 4.25 -19.19
CA GLY A 491 13.81 3.18 -18.46
C GLY A 491 14.74 3.68 -17.34
N LEU A 492 14.71 4.97 -17.00
CA LEU A 492 15.32 5.47 -15.76
C LEU A 492 14.60 4.89 -14.55
N VAL A 493 15.34 4.68 -13.46
CA VAL A 493 14.83 3.99 -12.27
C VAL A 493 14.48 4.99 -11.17
N GLY A 494 13.25 4.95 -10.69
CA GLY A 494 12.79 5.77 -9.57
C GLY A 494 11.29 5.61 -9.34
N GLY A 495 10.80 6.24 -8.28
CA GLY A 495 9.40 6.27 -7.89
C GLY A 495 8.66 7.51 -8.40
N THR A 496 7.34 7.42 -8.44
CA THR A 496 6.44 8.53 -8.83
C THR A 496 5.84 9.29 -7.63
N PHE A 497 6.16 8.85 -6.40
CA PHE A 497 5.70 9.44 -5.13
C PHE A 497 6.13 10.90 -4.92
N ALA A 498 7.42 11.22 -4.97
CA ALA A 498 7.85 12.62 -4.85
C ALA A 498 7.29 13.53 -5.96
N PRO A 499 7.30 13.11 -7.25
CA PRO A 499 6.62 13.87 -8.31
C PRO A 499 5.13 14.10 -8.05
N SER A 500 4.36 13.10 -7.59
CA SER A 500 2.92 13.29 -7.34
C SER A 500 2.62 14.30 -6.23
N LEU A 501 3.41 14.28 -5.15
CA LEU A 501 3.33 15.30 -4.10
C LEU A 501 3.63 16.70 -4.65
N PHE A 502 4.60 16.82 -5.55
CA PHE A 502 4.91 18.08 -6.21
C PHE A 502 3.76 18.56 -7.09
N LEU A 503 3.25 17.69 -7.97
CA LEU A 503 2.15 18.00 -8.88
C LEU A 503 0.91 18.43 -8.11
N GLY A 504 0.58 17.72 -7.03
CA GLY A 504 -0.51 18.10 -6.15
C GLY A 504 -0.29 19.43 -5.44
N SER A 505 0.94 19.69 -4.95
CA SER A 505 1.27 20.97 -4.32
C SER A 505 1.06 22.16 -5.26
N MET A 506 1.53 22.02 -6.50
CA MET A 506 1.34 23.04 -7.54
C MET A 506 -0.13 23.19 -7.93
N THR A 507 -0.88 22.09 -8.00
CA THR A 507 -2.31 22.10 -8.33
C THR A 507 -3.12 22.83 -7.26
N GLY A 508 -2.86 22.53 -5.99
CA GLY A 508 -3.49 23.21 -4.85
C GLY A 508 -3.17 24.70 -4.81
N ALA A 509 -1.90 25.07 -5.02
CA ALA A 509 -1.51 26.47 -5.06
C ALA A 509 -2.14 27.25 -6.23
N ALA A 510 -2.18 26.65 -7.43
CA ALA A 510 -2.85 27.24 -8.59
C ALA A 510 -4.36 27.39 -8.37
N PHE A 511 -5.00 26.37 -7.79
CA PHE A 511 -6.42 26.39 -7.46
C PHE A 511 -6.75 27.51 -6.46
N ARG A 512 -5.95 27.66 -5.40
CA ARG A 512 -6.13 28.72 -4.42
C ARG A 512 -6.02 30.12 -5.01
N HIS A 513 -5.11 30.31 -5.98
CA HIS A 513 -5.04 31.59 -6.69
C HIS A 513 -6.32 31.87 -7.47
N GLY A 514 -6.81 30.88 -8.24
CA GLY A 514 -8.07 30.99 -8.98
C GLY A 514 -9.26 31.28 -8.04
N ALA A 515 -9.32 30.60 -6.90
CA ALA A 515 -10.36 30.81 -5.90
C ALA A 515 -10.30 32.23 -5.30
N SER A 516 -9.11 32.80 -5.03
CA SER A 516 -9.03 34.21 -4.61
C SER A 516 -9.50 35.19 -5.66
N GLU A 517 -9.18 34.96 -6.93
CA GLU A 517 -9.60 35.87 -8.00
C GLU A 517 -11.12 35.83 -8.17
N MET A 518 -11.73 34.64 -8.05
CA MET A 518 -13.19 34.49 -8.05
C MET A 518 -13.83 35.25 -6.88
N VAL A 519 -13.30 35.11 -5.66
CA VAL A 519 -13.84 35.80 -4.48
C VAL A 519 -13.64 37.31 -4.55
N LYS A 520 -12.50 37.79 -5.06
CA LYS A 520 -12.31 39.23 -5.37
C LYS A 520 -13.31 39.72 -6.41
N ALA A 521 -13.54 38.95 -7.48
CA ALA A 521 -14.49 39.31 -8.52
C ALA A 521 -15.92 39.42 -7.96
N MET A 522 -16.34 38.46 -7.13
CA MET A 522 -17.62 38.50 -6.42
C MET A 522 -17.76 39.72 -5.51
N ASN A 523 -16.69 40.09 -4.79
CA ASN A 523 -16.67 41.26 -3.90
C ASN A 523 -16.58 42.60 -4.65
N SER A 524 -16.14 42.60 -5.92
CA SER A 524 -16.03 43.79 -6.77
C SER A 524 -17.30 44.14 -7.55
N VAL A 525 -18.35 43.31 -7.44
CA VAL A 525 -19.64 43.60 -8.07
C VAL A 525 -20.26 44.82 -7.39
N ASP A 526 -20.42 45.89 -8.16
CA ASP A 526 -20.93 47.17 -7.68
C ASP A 526 -22.34 47.00 -7.08
N PRO A 527 -22.55 47.33 -5.79
CA PRO A 527 -23.83 47.09 -5.12
C PRO A 527 -25.01 47.85 -5.72
N THR A 528 -24.74 48.80 -6.62
CA THR A 528 -25.72 49.64 -7.32
C THR A 528 -26.36 48.99 -8.55
N VAL A 529 -25.72 47.98 -9.18
CA VAL A 529 -26.17 47.39 -10.46
C VAL A 529 -27.02 46.12 -10.24
N HIS A 530 -26.82 45.39 -9.14
CA HIS A 530 -27.59 44.19 -8.81
C HIS A 530 -28.17 44.26 -7.39
N PRO A 531 -29.24 45.04 -7.14
CA PRO A 531 -29.81 45.22 -5.79
C PRO A 531 -30.22 43.90 -5.13
N VAL A 532 -30.59 42.87 -5.90
CA VAL A 532 -30.91 41.53 -5.38
C VAL A 532 -29.66 40.76 -4.96
N ALA A 533 -28.55 40.86 -5.71
CA ALA A 533 -27.28 40.22 -5.34
C ALA A 533 -26.66 40.90 -4.12
N SER A 534 -26.69 42.23 -4.09
CA SER A 534 -26.26 43.05 -2.94
C SER A 534 -27.10 42.74 -1.70
N TYR A 535 -28.43 42.63 -1.84
CA TYR A 535 -29.33 42.30 -0.73
C TYR A 535 -29.13 40.87 -0.24
N VAL A 536 -28.94 39.88 -1.11
CA VAL A 536 -28.63 38.49 -0.70
C VAL A 536 -27.27 38.40 0.00
N LEU A 537 -26.25 39.11 -0.49
CA LEU A 537 -24.92 39.16 0.13
C LEU A 537 -24.91 39.90 1.48
N GLN A 538 -25.86 40.82 1.71
CA GLN A 538 -25.94 41.64 2.93
C GLN A 538 -26.94 41.09 3.96
N THR A 539 -27.93 40.29 3.54
CA THR A 539 -28.97 39.70 4.42
C THR A 539 -28.54 38.34 5.00
N ILE A 540 -27.68 37.60 4.29
CA ILE A 540 -27.04 36.41 4.84
C ILE A 540 -25.74 36.90 5.49
N PRO A 541 -25.53 36.71 6.81
CA PRO A 541 -24.25 36.97 7.42
C PRO A 541 -23.29 35.88 6.94
N PHE A 542 -22.81 35.99 5.71
CA PHE A 542 -21.61 35.27 5.32
C PHE A 542 -20.49 35.96 6.12
N PRO A 543 -19.88 35.28 7.12
CA PRO A 543 -18.62 35.79 7.67
C PRO A 543 -17.70 36.06 6.48
N GLU A 544 -16.89 37.12 6.54
CA GLU A 544 -15.88 37.41 5.51
C GLU A 544 -15.27 36.09 5.06
N PHE A 545 -15.50 35.70 3.80
CA PHE A 545 -15.06 34.40 3.29
C PHE A 545 -13.54 34.44 3.16
N GLN A 546 -12.86 34.25 4.27
CA GLN A 546 -11.42 34.25 4.41
C GLN A 546 -10.94 32.86 3.99
N LEU A 547 -10.44 32.76 2.76
CA LEU A 547 -9.87 31.52 2.27
C LEU A 547 -8.56 31.25 3.00
N ALA A 548 -8.39 30.00 3.44
CA ALA A 548 -7.16 29.49 3.99
C ALA A 548 -5.94 29.80 3.11
N THR A 549 -4.79 29.84 3.75
CA THR A 549 -3.53 30.25 3.11
C THR A 549 -3.14 29.32 1.93
N ALA A 550 -2.34 29.82 0.99
CA ALA A 550 -1.86 29.03 -0.16
C ALA A 550 -1.17 27.71 0.25
N PRO A 551 -0.35 27.65 1.32
CA PRO A 551 0.19 26.39 1.83
C PRO A 551 -0.87 25.36 2.24
N ALA A 552 -2.04 25.76 2.76
CA ALA A 552 -3.11 24.82 3.10
C ALA A 552 -3.61 24.08 1.86
N TYR A 553 -3.96 24.82 0.81
CA TYR A 553 -4.42 24.25 -0.45
C TYR A 553 -3.33 23.43 -1.14
N ALA A 554 -2.07 23.89 -1.12
CA ALA A 554 -0.94 23.13 -1.66
C ALA A 554 -0.80 21.77 -0.96
N MET A 555 -0.89 21.74 0.38
CA MET A 555 -0.89 20.47 1.12
C MET A 555 -2.08 19.58 0.72
N VAL A 556 -3.30 20.12 0.74
CA VAL A 556 -4.50 19.34 0.34
C VAL A 556 -4.35 18.77 -1.07
N GLY A 557 -3.86 19.57 -2.02
CA GLY A 557 -3.58 19.13 -3.38
C GLY A 557 -2.50 18.04 -3.44
N ALA A 558 -1.41 18.16 -2.65
CA ALA A 558 -0.33 17.17 -2.58
C ALA A 558 -0.84 15.78 -2.20
N ALA A 559 -1.63 15.68 -1.12
CA ALA A 559 -2.26 14.42 -0.74
C ALA A 559 -3.31 13.96 -1.75
N SER A 560 -4.06 14.88 -2.37
CA SER A 560 -5.14 14.51 -3.29
C SER A 560 -4.62 13.88 -4.59
N VAL A 561 -3.58 14.46 -5.20
CA VAL A 561 -2.94 13.85 -6.38
C VAL A 561 -2.27 12.53 -6.02
N LEU A 562 -1.64 12.44 -4.85
CA LEU A 562 -1.06 11.19 -4.37
C LEU A 562 -2.13 10.09 -4.16
N ALA A 563 -3.25 10.43 -3.53
CA ALA A 563 -4.38 9.53 -3.29
C ALA A 563 -4.94 9.01 -4.61
N ALA A 564 -5.16 9.90 -5.58
CA ALA A 564 -5.67 9.55 -6.90
C ALA A 564 -4.71 8.67 -7.70
N LEU A 565 -3.40 8.89 -7.58
CA LEU A 565 -2.40 8.13 -8.32
C LEU A 565 -2.26 6.69 -7.81
N PHE A 566 -2.32 6.50 -6.49
CA PHE A 566 -2.12 5.20 -5.85
C PHE A 566 -3.42 4.50 -5.44
N ARG A 567 -4.58 5.12 -5.66
CA ARG A 567 -5.89 4.61 -5.23
C ARG A 567 -5.94 4.36 -3.72
N ALA A 568 -5.34 5.27 -2.97
CA ALA A 568 -5.03 5.09 -1.55
C ALA A 568 -5.25 6.37 -0.73
N PRO A 569 -6.51 6.82 -0.56
CA PRO A 569 -6.84 8.05 0.14
C PRO A 569 -6.41 8.05 1.62
N LEU A 570 -6.50 6.93 2.34
CA LEU A 570 -6.11 6.88 3.76
C LEU A 570 -4.60 7.00 3.92
N THR A 571 -3.85 6.23 3.12
CA THR A 571 -2.39 6.26 3.08
C THR A 571 -1.88 7.66 2.74
N ALA A 572 -2.42 8.29 1.70
CA ALA A 572 -1.99 9.62 1.29
C ALA A 572 -2.30 10.70 2.34
N THR A 573 -3.46 10.61 3.00
CA THR A 573 -3.85 11.52 4.08
C THR A 573 -2.88 11.42 5.26
N LEU A 574 -2.66 10.19 5.76
CA LEU A 574 -1.81 9.95 6.92
C LEU A 574 -0.34 10.25 6.63
N LEU A 575 0.11 9.94 5.41
CA LEU A 575 1.44 10.34 4.95
C LEU A 575 1.62 11.84 5.04
N LEU A 576 0.69 12.61 4.46
CA LEU A 576 0.79 14.06 4.47
C LEU A 576 0.72 14.62 5.89
N PHE A 577 -0.15 14.06 6.74
CA PHE A 577 -0.21 14.41 8.16
C PHE A 577 1.13 14.17 8.87
N GLU A 578 1.78 13.03 8.68
CA GLU A 578 3.04 12.73 9.37
C GLU A 578 4.22 13.57 8.89
N VAL A 579 4.32 13.82 7.58
CA VAL A 579 5.42 14.62 7.02
C VAL A 579 5.28 16.13 7.27
N THR A 580 4.06 16.60 7.60
CA THR A 580 3.78 18.01 7.96
C THR A 580 3.64 18.22 9.47
N ARG A 581 3.17 17.20 10.21
CA ARG A 581 2.69 17.25 11.60
C ARG A 581 1.67 18.35 11.82
N ASN A 582 0.77 18.58 10.85
CA ASN A 582 -0.30 19.56 10.95
C ASN A 582 -1.67 18.86 10.91
N TYR A 583 -2.39 18.88 12.03
CA TYR A 583 -3.70 18.23 12.16
C TYR A 583 -4.85 19.10 11.62
N ASP A 584 -4.67 20.42 11.54
CA ASP A 584 -5.76 21.36 11.21
C ASP A 584 -6.24 21.21 9.75
N VAL A 585 -5.37 20.69 8.89
CA VAL A 585 -5.67 20.45 7.47
C VAL A 585 -6.18 19.03 7.19
N LEU A 586 -6.29 18.16 8.21
CA LEU A 586 -6.58 16.74 8.03
C LEU A 586 -7.95 16.47 7.39
N LEU A 587 -9.01 17.12 7.88
CA LEU A 587 -10.38 16.93 7.37
C LEU A 587 -10.51 17.31 5.88
N PRO A 588 -10.04 18.50 5.43
CA PRO A 588 -9.97 18.84 4.00
C PRO A 588 -9.15 17.86 3.16
N ILE A 589 -8.03 17.38 3.69
CA ILE A 589 -7.21 16.38 3.00
C ILE A 589 -8.03 15.12 2.74
N MET A 590 -8.71 14.59 3.76
CA MET A 590 -9.54 13.39 3.61
C MET A 590 -10.67 13.59 2.59
N ALA A 591 -11.38 14.71 2.66
CA ALA A 591 -12.48 15.02 1.75
C ALA A 591 -12.00 15.14 0.30
N SER A 592 -10.92 15.90 0.07
CA SER A 592 -10.35 16.12 -1.26
C SER A 592 -9.69 14.86 -1.82
N ALA A 593 -8.97 14.10 -1.00
CA ALA A 593 -8.31 12.85 -1.40
C ALA A 593 -9.32 11.76 -1.80
N GLY A 594 -10.42 11.63 -1.06
CA GLY A 594 -11.50 10.70 -1.39
C GLY A 594 -12.12 11.02 -2.75
N VAL A 595 -12.46 12.30 -3.00
CA VAL A 595 -13.00 12.73 -4.30
C VAL A 595 -11.97 12.54 -5.43
N ALA A 596 -10.70 12.86 -5.19
CA ALA A 596 -9.64 12.70 -6.19
C ALA A 596 -9.48 11.25 -6.63
N SER A 597 -9.53 10.29 -5.70
CA SER A 597 -9.51 8.85 -6.02
C SER A 597 -10.70 8.47 -6.90
N ILE A 598 -11.92 8.79 -6.47
CA ILE A 598 -13.15 8.45 -7.21
C ILE A 598 -13.11 9.02 -8.63
N VAL A 599 -12.74 10.29 -8.79
CA VAL A 599 -12.70 10.94 -10.11
C VAL A 599 -11.68 10.26 -11.02
N SER A 600 -10.49 9.98 -10.49
CA SER A 600 -9.47 9.29 -11.28
C SER A 600 -9.94 7.85 -11.64
N ASP A 601 -10.73 7.18 -10.79
CA ASP A 601 -11.15 5.78 -10.99
C ASP A 601 -12.13 5.73 -12.17
N ILE A 602 -13.12 6.62 -12.15
CA ILE A 602 -14.10 6.80 -13.22
C ILE A 602 -13.41 7.10 -14.57
N LEU A 603 -12.40 7.98 -14.56
CA LEU A 603 -11.69 8.35 -15.78
C LEU A 603 -10.88 7.19 -16.36
N GLU A 604 -10.22 6.40 -15.52
CA GLU A 604 -9.39 5.27 -15.94
C GLU A 604 -10.25 4.12 -16.48
N ASP A 605 -11.34 3.77 -15.77
CA ASP A 605 -12.36 2.83 -16.25
C ASP A 605 -12.90 3.21 -17.64
N THR A 606 -13.15 4.51 -17.85
CA THR A 606 -13.68 5.02 -19.11
C THR A 606 -12.66 4.88 -20.24
N LEU A 607 -11.37 5.11 -19.97
CA LEU A 607 -10.30 4.87 -20.96
C LEU A 607 -10.17 3.39 -21.32
N GLU A 608 -10.17 2.51 -20.32
CA GLU A 608 -9.99 1.07 -20.54
C GLU A 608 -11.13 0.50 -21.40
N ARG A 609 -12.39 0.82 -21.07
CA ARG A 609 -13.54 0.44 -21.90
C ARG A 609 -13.43 0.97 -23.33
N ARG A 610 -12.91 2.19 -23.50
CA ARG A 610 -12.72 2.80 -24.83
C ARG A 610 -11.66 2.04 -25.64
N ASP A 611 -10.55 1.66 -25.02
CA ASP A 611 -9.49 0.94 -25.70
C ASP A 611 -9.89 -0.51 -26.01
N GLU A 612 -10.70 -1.15 -25.16
CA GLU A 612 -11.32 -2.45 -25.46
C GLU A 612 -12.27 -2.37 -26.66
N MET A 613 -13.14 -1.36 -26.74
CA MET A 613 -14.02 -1.16 -27.89
C MET A 613 -13.22 -0.94 -29.18
N LYS A 614 -12.15 -0.13 -29.15
CA LYS A 614 -11.28 0.06 -30.31
C LYS A 614 -10.58 -1.22 -30.76
N ARG A 615 -10.19 -2.09 -29.83
CA ARG A 615 -9.61 -3.41 -30.17
C ARG A 615 -10.66 -4.28 -30.86
N ARG A 616 -11.88 -4.35 -30.32
CA ARG A 616 -13.01 -5.07 -30.94
C ARG A 616 -13.38 -4.52 -32.32
N ASP A 617 -13.32 -3.21 -32.52
CA ASP A 617 -13.57 -2.58 -33.82
C ASP A 617 -12.44 -2.85 -34.82
N LYS A 618 -11.20 -2.92 -34.35
CA LYS A 618 -10.05 -3.28 -35.20
C LYS A 618 -10.09 -4.75 -35.62
N ASP A 619 -10.58 -5.63 -34.76
CA ASP A 619 -10.76 -7.05 -35.04
C ASP A 619 -12.01 -7.32 -35.91
N SER A 620 -13.04 -6.45 -35.85
CA SER A 620 -14.26 -6.57 -36.67
C SER A 620 -14.14 -5.98 -38.08
N VAL A 621 -13.05 -5.26 -38.39
CA VAL A 621 -12.79 -4.68 -39.72
C VAL A 621 -11.45 -5.18 -40.28
N SER A 622 -11.43 -6.46 -40.66
CA SER A 622 -10.46 -7.02 -41.62
C SER A 622 -11.19 -7.84 -42.69
N TRP A 623 -11.95 -7.15 -43.55
CA TRP A 623 -12.50 -7.69 -44.80
C TRP A 623 -11.67 -7.23 -46.01
N GLY A 624 -10.37 -7.47 -45.95
CA GLY A 624 -9.44 -7.04 -46.98
C GLY A 624 -8.28 -8.01 -47.13
N ASP A 625 -8.57 -9.29 -47.37
CA ASP A 625 -7.64 -10.29 -47.94
C ASP A 625 -8.35 -11.53 -48.52
N LEU A 626 -9.63 -11.42 -48.90
CA LEU A 626 -10.37 -12.47 -49.63
C LEU A 626 -10.76 -12.05 -51.05
N ALA A 627 -9.89 -11.27 -51.69
CA ALA A 627 -9.93 -11.06 -53.13
C ALA A 627 -8.54 -11.33 -53.73
N GLY A 628 -8.25 -12.61 -53.91
CA GLY A 628 -7.18 -13.10 -54.79
C GLY A 628 -6.00 -13.71 -54.08
N ASP A 629 -6.07 -15.00 -53.71
CA ASP A 629 -5.43 -16.00 -54.56
C ASP A 629 -5.96 -17.41 -54.26
N VAL A 630 -6.02 -18.21 -55.31
CA VAL A 630 -6.70 -19.50 -55.39
C VAL A 630 -5.67 -20.62 -55.26
N LYS A 631 -5.76 -21.41 -54.17
CA LYS A 631 -5.49 -22.87 -54.02
C LYS A 631 -4.63 -23.23 -52.81
N GLY A 632 -5.17 -24.14 -51.99
CA GLY A 632 -4.40 -25.32 -51.56
C GLY A 632 -4.21 -25.54 -50.06
N THR A 633 -5.12 -26.35 -49.50
CA THR A 633 -4.90 -27.38 -48.46
C THR A 633 -4.71 -27.00 -46.98
N GLY A 634 -5.71 -27.37 -46.16
CA GLY A 634 -5.53 -27.96 -44.82
C GLY A 634 -6.23 -27.23 -43.66
N PRO A 635 -7.31 -27.76 -43.05
CA PRO A 635 -7.97 -27.14 -41.91
C PRO A 635 -7.28 -27.46 -40.57
N VAL A 636 -7.00 -26.44 -39.77
CA VAL A 636 -6.72 -26.54 -38.32
C VAL A 636 -8.06 -26.49 -37.58
N PRO A 637 -8.37 -27.41 -36.65
CA PRO A 637 -9.65 -27.41 -35.95
C PRO A 637 -9.71 -26.30 -34.90
N MET A 638 -10.66 -25.38 -35.07
CA MET A 638 -11.12 -24.43 -34.06
C MET A 638 -11.91 -25.16 -32.97
N ALA A 639 -11.59 -24.90 -31.71
CA ALA A 639 -12.40 -25.27 -30.55
C ALA A 639 -13.78 -24.60 -30.61
N ARG A 640 -14.84 -25.38 -30.35
CA ARG A 640 -16.24 -24.94 -30.37
C ARG A 640 -16.59 -24.15 -29.10
N PRO A 641 -17.38 -23.06 -29.18
CA PRO A 641 -17.99 -22.42 -28.03
C PRO A 641 -19.14 -23.27 -27.47
N VAL A 642 -19.28 -23.25 -26.13
CA VAL A 642 -20.30 -23.93 -25.35
C VAL A 642 -21.63 -23.18 -25.45
N SER A 643 -22.51 -23.63 -26.34
CA SER A 643 -23.94 -23.28 -26.31
C SER A 643 -24.79 -24.30 -27.06
N SER A 644 -24.86 -25.54 -26.59
CA SER A 644 -25.91 -26.51 -26.95
C SER A 644 -25.84 -27.77 -26.07
N LEU A 645 -26.35 -27.68 -24.83
CA LEU A 645 -26.59 -28.84 -23.96
C LEU A 645 -27.88 -28.63 -23.16
N VAL A 646 -29.02 -28.53 -23.85
CA VAL A 646 -30.36 -28.58 -23.21
C VAL A 646 -31.35 -29.51 -23.93
N ASP A 647 -31.08 -30.06 -25.12
CA ASP A 647 -32.10 -30.83 -25.86
C ASP A 647 -31.88 -32.36 -25.94
N GLU A 648 -31.25 -32.99 -24.93
CA GLU A 648 -31.05 -34.46 -24.97
C GLU A 648 -31.33 -35.16 -23.64
N MET A 649 -32.45 -34.85 -23.01
CA MET A 649 -33.05 -35.67 -21.94
C MET A 649 -34.58 -35.72 -22.02
N THR A 650 -35.18 -35.96 -23.19
CA THR A 650 -36.53 -36.53 -23.30
C THR A 650 -36.75 -37.13 -24.68
N SER A 651 -37.11 -38.44 -24.72
CA SER A 651 -37.43 -39.32 -25.87
C SER A 651 -36.27 -40.24 -26.27
N SER A 652 -36.38 -41.56 -26.31
CA SER A 652 -37.55 -42.44 -26.22
C SER A 652 -37.09 -43.89 -25.96
N ASP A 653 -37.81 -44.58 -25.08
CA ASP A 653 -37.97 -46.03 -25.12
C ASP A 653 -38.43 -46.47 -26.53
N SER A 654 -37.80 -47.51 -27.11
CA SER A 654 -38.49 -48.63 -27.76
C SER A 654 -37.51 -49.62 -28.39
N SER A 655 -37.81 -50.90 -28.15
CA SER A 655 -37.29 -52.16 -28.73
C SER A 655 -35.92 -52.66 -28.32
#